data_AF-A0A409W9D1-F1
#
_entry.id   AF-A0A409W9D1-F1
#
_cell.length_a   1.000
_cell.length_b   1.000
_cell.length_c   1.000
_cell.angle_alpha   90.00
_cell.angle_beta   90.00
_cell.angle_gamma   90.00
#
_symmetry.space_group_name_H-M   'P 1'
#
loop_
_entity.id
_entity.type
_entity.pdbx_description
1 polymer ?
#
loop_
_entity_poly.entity_id
_entity_poly.type
_entity_poly.pdbx_seq_one_letter_code
_entity_poly.pdbx_strand_id
1 'polypeptide(L)'
;MLFGNGPEYEARLRKPFSPPKITLKEIHDAVPKQLLQKDQLKATFYVIRDIVFTALLYKFAYSITPWAATNFGGVVSAPWQKTVLKSVMWMAYWWFQGLVGAGIFCLGHDAGHTSLYNNNKINNTIGFLLHSYLLIPYFAWRATHHAHHKATGSMERDENYVPYTRASFKLPDEKVATPTDYSEIFEETPFYTLYRMLIMQGMGWWVYLAQNTMGSPMYPKGTNHFNPYSPLFKDEQRLFILASNIGIATMAGILYYLGREFFLWYYLIPYLVSSLYGGPMLVSTHIVSINLVFIDRLRTSTVMFTFLHHSDPTIPHYRKGEWSFLRGAIATVDRPLLGWMGRFFFHNISHDHVAHHFFLRAPFYNGPMITDALKRVLKEDYNYDSTPTFYALYRSFTQCQFVEDDGDIIFYKNKHGVAVRALAPPESSNVTEENNTSCDSSQDQASGENSPEYELRRQKPFTPPKISLKEIHDAVPKELLQQDHYQATYYVLRDVVFTASLYFLAHQITPWAATDFGGFITTSWKKDALKAVLWLSYWWTQGLVAAGLFCLGHDAGHGSLYRSSKINNTVGYLLHSYLLAPYFSWRATHHAHHKAVGSMERDENYVPKTRSTFKLPEEAAATKRDYHEVFEEAPIFTLVRMLAMQTFGLWFYLGQNTLGSPMYPPGTNHFDPRSPLFKDSQRKFVLLSDIGIASMAAILVYMGREFFFWYYLIPYMLANHWIGTSFHQYEEKATKPPPFLVMFTFLQHSDPTVPHYRKGAWSFLRGATSTVDRPLMGWIGRFFFHNICHDHIAHHFFISAPFYNGPKITEAIKGVLKDDYNYDSTPSFYALYRTFSQCLFVEDEGDIVFYKNKDGVAGRTLAIEQEQFKQSPLLRNMLFGAALFRNGPEYEARLRKPFSPPNITMKTIRNAVPKELLRKDPVRATYYVVRDVVITGLLYYFAYSITPLAHSDFWGFVTHPKWKTFWQSLLWLAYWWLQGLTGAGVFCLGHDAGHGSLYESRKMNHFVGFLLHSYLLVPFFSWKFTHHGHHKATGSMERDEAIVPYTRSHFNLPDAKIATRRDYAEIFEETPLYMLYQILSIFLL
;
A
#
# COMPACT_ATOMS: atom_id res chain seq x y z
N MET A 1 2.84 8.76 0.34
CA MET A 1 1.50 9.21 -0.11
C MET A 1 0.92 8.22 -1.14
N LEU A 2 0.94 6.90 -0.88
CA LEU A 2 0.55 5.87 -1.86
C LEU A 2 -0.89 5.34 -1.69
N PHE A 3 -1.46 5.46 -0.49
CA PHE A 3 -2.75 4.88 -0.11
C PHE A 3 -3.61 5.91 0.63
N GLY A 4 -3.85 7.06 0.00
CA GLY A 4 -4.66 8.14 0.56
C GLY A 4 -5.40 8.89 -0.54
N ASN A 5 -6.60 9.38 -0.23
CA ASN A 5 -7.40 10.17 -1.16
C ASN A 5 -6.77 11.55 -1.41
N GLY A 6 -7.00 12.10 -2.60
CA GLY A 6 -6.70 13.48 -2.92
C GLY A 6 -7.58 14.47 -2.12
N PRO A 7 -7.08 15.68 -1.79
CA PRO A 7 -7.85 16.67 -1.04
C PRO A 7 -9.14 17.10 -1.74
N GLU A 8 -9.22 17.02 -3.08
CA GLU A 8 -10.42 17.37 -3.86
C GLU A 8 -11.52 16.30 -3.76
N TYR A 9 -11.14 15.03 -3.61
CA TYR A 9 -12.05 13.94 -3.32
C TYR A 9 -12.59 14.08 -1.88
N GLU A 10 -11.70 14.28 -0.91
CA GLU A 10 -12.04 14.53 0.50
C GLU A 10 -12.94 15.75 0.71
N ALA A 11 -12.75 16.82 -0.07
CA ALA A 11 -13.60 18.00 -0.06
C ALA A 11 -15.02 17.68 -0.57
N ARG A 12 -15.14 16.87 -1.64
CA ARG A 12 -16.44 16.45 -2.20
C ARG A 12 -17.24 15.55 -1.25
N LEU A 13 -16.58 14.68 -0.46
CA LEU A 13 -17.24 13.85 0.56
C LEU A 13 -17.92 14.69 1.65
N ARG A 14 -17.31 15.80 2.07
CA ARG A 14 -17.80 16.63 3.19
C ARG A 14 -18.99 17.52 2.82
N LYS A 15 -19.40 17.55 1.55
CA LYS A 15 -20.49 18.39 1.05
C LYS A 15 -21.58 17.52 0.40
N PRO A 16 -22.84 17.56 0.91
CA PRO A 16 -23.97 16.95 0.22
C PRO A 16 -24.05 17.40 -1.25
N PHE A 17 -24.51 16.50 -2.13
CA PHE A 17 -24.64 16.80 -3.54
C PHE A 17 -25.90 17.63 -3.82
N SER A 18 -25.70 18.78 -4.45
CA SER A 18 -26.74 19.58 -5.09
C SER A 18 -26.56 19.51 -6.61
N PRO A 19 -27.62 19.28 -7.41
CA PRO A 19 -27.50 19.27 -8.86
C PRO A 19 -26.95 20.60 -9.40
N PRO A 20 -26.00 20.59 -10.37
CA PRO A 20 -25.46 21.81 -10.96
C PRO A 20 -26.56 22.73 -11.51
N LYS A 21 -26.51 24.02 -11.13
CA LYS A 21 -27.43 25.08 -11.58
C LYS A 21 -26.92 25.80 -12.86
N ILE A 22 -25.70 25.48 -13.32
CA ILE A 22 -25.05 26.04 -14.53
C ILE A 22 -25.75 25.61 -15.83
N THR A 23 -25.82 26.52 -16.82
CA THR A 23 -26.38 26.25 -18.14
C THR A 23 -25.33 25.83 -19.17
N LEU A 24 -25.76 25.07 -20.18
CA LEU A 24 -24.88 24.65 -21.28
C LEU A 24 -24.37 25.86 -22.09
N LYS A 25 -25.13 26.96 -22.14
CA LYS A 25 -24.70 28.21 -22.78
C LYS A 25 -23.49 28.82 -22.07
N GLU A 26 -23.49 28.89 -20.73
CA GLU A 26 -22.35 29.41 -19.97
C GLU A 26 -21.08 28.58 -20.17
N ILE A 27 -21.23 27.25 -20.27
CA ILE A 27 -20.13 26.32 -20.58
C ILE A 27 -19.54 26.58 -21.97
N HIS A 28 -20.38 26.78 -22.99
CA HIS A 28 -19.92 27.08 -24.35
C HIS A 28 -19.34 28.49 -24.50
N ASP A 29 -19.92 29.50 -23.85
CA ASP A 29 -19.45 30.88 -23.89
C ASP A 29 -18.11 31.07 -23.16
N ALA A 30 -17.78 30.18 -22.21
CA ALA A 30 -16.52 30.19 -21.48
C ALA A 30 -15.29 29.89 -22.35
N VAL A 31 -15.47 29.14 -23.44
CA VAL A 31 -14.36 28.55 -24.21
C VAL A 31 -14.11 29.36 -25.50
N PRO A 32 -12.92 29.99 -25.64
CA PRO A 32 -12.58 30.73 -26.85
C PRO A 32 -12.67 29.87 -28.12
N LYS A 33 -13.38 30.37 -29.14
CA LYS A 33 -13.63 29.64 -30.40
C LYS A 33 -12.35 29.21 -31.13
N GLN A 34 -11.23 29.89 -30.90
CA GLN A 34 -9.91 29.53 -31.42
C GLN A 34 -9.45 28.15 -30.90
N LEU A 35 -9.75 27.79 -29.66
CA LEU A 35 -9.38 26.48 -29.07
C LEU A 35 -10.14 25.31 -29.71
N LEU A 36 -11.25 25.58 -30.40
CA LEU A 36 -12.04 24.59 -31.13
C LEU A 36 -11.55 24.38 -32.58
N GLN A 37 -10.56 25.16 -33.03
CA GLN A 37 -9.98 25.04 -34.37
C GLN A 37 -8.93 23.92 -34.43
N LYS A 38 -8.90 23.21 -35.56
CA LYS A 38 -8.03 22.05 -35.78
C LYS A 38 -6.79 22.44 -36.58
N ASP A 39 -5.64 22.35 -35.93
CA ASP A 39 -4.34 22.27 -36.60
C ASP A 39 -4.07 20.82 -37.07
N GLN A 40 -4.15 20.64 -38.39
CA GLN A 40 -3.95 19.33 -39.03
C GLN A 40 -2.47 18.94 -39.14
N LEU A 41 -1.54 19.90 -39.13
CA LEU A 41 -0.10 19.62 -39.11
C LEU A 41 0.29 19.11 -37.73
N LYS A 42 -0.18 19.76 -36.66
CA LYS A 42 0.03 19.33 -35.28
C LYS A 42 -0.60 17.95 -35.01
N ALA A 43 -1.82 17.71 -35.49
CA ALA A 43 -2.44 16.38 -35.42
C ALA A 43 -1.61 15.30 -36.14
N THR A 44 -1.13 15.59 -37.36
CA THR A 44 -0.28 14.67 -38.14
C THR A 44 1.06 14.42 -37.46
N PHE A 45 1.66 15.43 -36.84
CA PHE A 45 2.88 15.28 -36.05
C PHE A 45 2.72 14.27 -34.92
N TYR A 46 1.64 14.33 -34.13
CA TYR A 46 1.40 13.37 -33.05
C TYR A 46 1.15 11.94 -33.55
N VAL A 47 0.43 11.78 -34.68
CA VAL A 47 0.25 10.46 -35.31
C VAL A 47 1.59 9.88 -35.78
N ILE A 48 2.43 10.68 -36.46
CA ILE A 48 3.74 10.25 -36.91
C ILE A 48 4.67 9.96 -35.71
N ARG A 49 4.64 10.79 -34.66
CA ARG A 49 5.43 10.63 -33.43
C ARG A 49 5.23 9.24 -32.82
N ASP A 50 3.97 8.82 -32.63
CA ASP A 50 3.65 7.56 -31.95
C ASP A 50 3.97 6.33 -32.82
N ILE A 51 3.82 6.45 -34.15
CA ILE A 51 4.28 5.45 -35.11
C ILE A 51 5.81 5.32 -35.09
N VAL A 52 6.54 6.44 -35.06
CA VAL A 52 8.01 6.46 -34.98
C VAL A 52 8.51 5.88 -33.66
N PHE A 53 7.90 6.25 -32.52
CA PHE A 53 8.24 5.64 -31.23
C PHE A 53 7.99 4.13 -31.23
N THR A 54 6.86 3.67 -31.77
CA THR A 54 6.58 2.24 -31.96
C THR A 54 7.67 1.54 -32.79
N ALA A 55 8.06 2.12 -33.92
CA ALA A 55 9.11 1.54 -34.78
C ALA A 55 10.49 1.53 -34.09
N LEU A 56 10.85 2.58 -33.35
CA LEU A 56 12.10 2.66 -32.59
C LEU A 56 12.14 1.65 -31.44
N LEU A 57 11.03 1.47 -30.72
CA LEU A 57 10.89 0.49 -29.64
C LEU A 57 10.90 -0.95 -30.18
N TYR A 58 10.27 -1.23 -31.32
CA TYR A 58 10.43 -2.52 -32.02
C TYR A 58 11.88 -2.79 -32.41
N LYS A 59 12.59 -1.79 -32.96
CA LYS A 59 14.02 -1.90 -33.29
C LYS A 59 14.88 -2.16 -32.05
N PHE A 60 14.58 -1.49 -30.93
CA PHE A 60 15.21 -1.74 -29.65
C PHE A 60 14.97 -3.18 -29.17
N ALA A 61 13.72 -3.64 -29.14
CA ALA A 61 13.35 -5.01 -28.76
C ALA A 61 14.07 -6.08 -29.59
N TYR A 62 14.11 -5.89 -30.91
CA TYR A 62 14.81 -6.78 -31.84
C TYR A 62 16.32 -6.83 -31.57
N SER A 63 16.90 -5.74 -31.05
CA SER A 63 18.31 -5.64 -30.69
C SER A 63 18.64 -6.29 -29.33
N ILE A 64 17.66 -6.50 -28.44
CA ILE A 64 17.89 -7.06 -27.08
C ILE A 64 18.57 -8.43 -27.14
N THR A 65 18.05 -9.35 -27.95
CA THR A 65 18.59 -10.72 -28.01
C THR A 65 19.98 -10.78 -28.67
N PRO A 66 20.24 -10.12 -29.81
CA PRO A 66 21.59 -9.95 -30.36
C PRO A 66 22.58 -9.33 -29.37
N TRP A 67 22.22 -8.25 -28.66
CA TRP A 67 23.11 -7.65 -27.66
C TRP A 67 23.37 -8.59 -26.48
N ALA A 68 22.36 -9.31 -26.01
CA ALA A 68 22.49 -10.31 -24.95
C ALA A 68 23.29 -11.56 -25.35
N ALA A 69 23.40 -11.86 -26.64
CA ALA A 69 24.30 -12.90 -27.15
C ALA A 69 25.78 -12.47 -27.06
N THR A 70 26.06 -11.17 -27.18
CA THR A 70 27.41 -10.60 -26.91
C THR A 70 27.66 -10.44 -25.40
N ASN A 71 28.76 -9.77 -25.02
CA ASN A 71 29.00 -9.30 -23.64
C ASN A 71 28.43 -7.87 -23.42
N PHE A 72 27.37 -7.49 -24.14
CA PHE A 72 26.88 -6.11 -24.26
C PHE A 72 28.03 -5.12 -24.51
N GLY A 73 28.79 -5.33 -25.59
CA GLY A 73 29.97 -4.52 -25.91
C GLY A 73 31.17 -4.68 -24.95
N GLY A 74 31.11 -5.62 -24.00
CA GLY A 74 32.14 -5.85 -22.97
C GLY A 74 31.70 -5.42 -21.56
N VAL A 75 30.56 -4.75 -21.41
CA VAL A 75 30.08 -4.18 -20.15
C VAL A 75 29.63 -5.26 -19.16
N VAL A 76 29.04 -6.37 -19.62
CA VAL A 76 28.67 -7.51 -18.75
C VAL A 76 29.02 -8.86 -19.36
N SER A 77 29.83 -9.63 -18.64
CA SER A 77 30.34 -10.94 -19.09
C SER A 77 29.65 -12.12 -18.41
N ALA A 78 29.20 -11.98 -17.15
CA ALA A 78 28.66 -13.10 -16.39
C ALA A 78 27.25 -13.50 -16.88
N PRO A 79 26.93 -14.81 -17.01
CA PRO A 79 25.63 -15.26 -17.53
C PRO A 79 24.41 -14.72 -16.79
N TRP A 80 24.51 -14.53 -15.46
CA TRP A 80 23.41 -13.96 -14.68
C TRP A 80 23.23 -12.46 -14.92
N GLN A 81 24.31 -11.69 -15.12
CA GLN A 81 24.24 -10.26 -15.45
C GLN A 81 23.56 -10.06 -16.80
N LYS A 82 23.94 -10.88 -17.79
CA LYS A 82 23.30 -10.89 -19.11
C LYS A 82 21.81 -11.20 -19.02
N THR A 83 21.42 -12.18 -18.20
CA THR A 83 20.01 -12.51 -17.96
C THR A 83 19.26 -11.37 -17.30
N VAL A 84 19.79 -10.77 -16.23
CA VAL A 84 19.16 -9.63 -15.54
C VAL A 84 19.02 -8.42 -16.47
N LEU A 85 20.08 -8.04 -17.18
CA LEU A 85 20.05 -6.92 -18.11
C LEU A 85 19.08 -7.18 -19.28
N LYS A 86 19.10 -8.38 -19.86
CA LYS A 86 18.12 -8.82 -20.87
C LYS A 86 16.69 -8.68 -20.35
N SER A 87 16.40 -9.15 -19.13
CA SER A 87 15.07 -9.02 -18.51
C SER A 87 14.68 -7.57 -18.26
N VAL A 88 15.58 -6.73 -17.76
CA VAL A 88 15.33 -5.29 -17.55
C VAL A 88 15.02 -4.58 -18.87
N MET A 89 15.76 -4.88 -19.93
CA MET A 89 15.49 -4.32 -21.27
C MET A 89 14.14 -4.77 -21.83
N TRP A 90 13.75 -6.03 -21.64
CA TRP A 90 12.42 -6.52 -22.01
C TRP A 90 11.31 -5.81 -21.22
N MET A 91 11.47 -5.66 -19.90
CA MET A 91 10.52 -4.92 -19.07
C MET A 91 10.40 -3.44 -19.48
N ALA A 92 11.52 -2.78 -19.78
CA ALA A 92 11.53 -1.40 -20.26
C ALA A 92 10.83 -1.27 -21.62
N TYR A 93 11.12 -2.18 -22.56
CA TYR A 93 10.43 -2.23 -23.84
C TYR A 93 8.91 -2.42 -23.66
N TRP A 94 8.49 -3.42 -22.90
CA TRP A 94 7.06 -3.69 -22.65
C TRP A 94 6.34 -2.49 -22.03
N TRP A 95 6.97 -1.83 -21.05
CA TRP A 95 6.45 -0.63 -20.41
C TRP A 95 6.24 0.51 -21.41
N PHE A 96 7.30 0.95 -22.09
CA PHE A 96 7.20 2.09 -23.01
C PHE A 96 6.37 1.78 -24.27
N GLN A 97 6.43 0.56 -24.81
CA GLN A 97 5.61 0.16 -25.95
C GLN A 97 4.13 0.08 -25.57
N GLY A 98 3.79 -0.32 -24.34
CA GLY A 98 2.43 -0.26 -23.83
C GLY A 98 1.92 1.18 -23.66
N LEU A 99 2.76 2.10 -23.18
CA LEU A 99 2.41 3.52 -23.07
C LEU A 99 2.11 4.14 -24.45
N VAL A 100 2.95 3.85 -25.45
CA VAL A 100 2.72 4.28 -26.84
C VAL A 100 1.48 3.61 -27.43
N GLY A 101 1.22 2.33 -27.12
CA GLY A 101 -0.01 1.64 -27.52
C GLY A 101 -1.28 2.31 -26.99
N ALA A 102 -1.29 2.72 -25.72
CA ALA A 102 -2.39 3.50 -25.16
C ALA A 102 -2.51 4.90 -25.80
N GLY A 103 -1.39 5.53 -26.16
CA GLY A 103 -1.41 6.77 -26.96
C GLY A 103 -2.03 6.61 -28.35
N ILE A 104 -1.70 5.53 -29.05
CA ILE A 104 -2.30 5.14 -30.33
C ILE A 104 -3.81 4.91 -30.18
N PHE A 105 -4.26 4.31 -29.07
CA PHE A 105 -5.69 4.21 -28.77
C PHE A 105 -6.35 5.58 -28.64
N CYS A 106 -5.75 6.52 -27.89
CA CYS A 106 -6.25 7.89 -27.73
C CYS A 106 -6.32 8.65 -29.06
N LEU A 107 -5.33 8.51 -29.94
CA LEU A 107 -5.35 9.12 -31.28
C LEU A 107 -6.45 8.53 -32.16
N GLY A 108 -6.67 7.21 -32.11
CA GLY A 108 -7.79 6.57 -32.80
C GLY A 108 -9.16 6.96 -32.22
N HIS A 109 -9.23 7.21 -30.91
CA HIS A 109 -10.40 7.74 -30.22
C HIS A 109 -10.76 9.16 -30.72
N ASP A 110 -9.78 10.04 -30.78
CA ASP A 110 -9.92 11.42 -31.26
C ASP A 110 -10.28 11.50 -32.75
N ALA A 111 -9.69 10.62 -33.57
CA ALA A 111 -10.13 10.38 -34.93
C ALA A 111 -11.62 9.96 -34.99
N GLY A 112 -12.08 9.10 -34.07
CA GLY A 112 -13.48 8.75 -33.89
C GLY A 112 -14.40 9.97 -33.78
N HIS A 113 -14.03 10.90 -32.89
CA HIS A 113 -14.76 12.16 -32.66
C HIS A 113 -14.56 13.22 -33.74
N THR A 114 -13.76 12.94 -34.76
CA THR A 114 -13.36 13.87 -35.83
C THR A 114 -12.53 15.06 -35.35
N SER A 115 -11.84 14.98 -34.20
CA SER A 115 -11.09 16.10 -33.60
C SER A 115 -9.77 16.42 -34.33
N LEU A 116 -9.13 15.43 -34.95
CA LEU A 116 -7.80 15.56 -35.57
C LEU A 116 -7.81 16.34 -36.88
N TYR A 117 -8.72 15.98 -37.80
CA TYR A 117 -8.75 16.53 -39.17
C TYR A 117 -10.07 17.21 -39.52
N ASN A 118 -10.04 18.10 -40.50
CA ASN A 118 -11.25 18.73 -41.05
C ASN A 118 -12.03 17.75 -41.95
N ASN A 119 -11.36 16.79 -42.58
CA ASN A 119 -11.99 15.78 -43.42
C ASN A 119 -12.32 14.51 -42.61
N ASN A 120 -13.61 14.18 -42.48
CA ASN A 120 -14.08 12.99 -41.77
C ASN A 120 -13.57 11.67 -42.39
N LYS A 121 -13.30 11.61 -43.70
CA LYS A 121 -12.72 10.42 -44.34
C LYS A 121 -11.31 10.16 -43.82
N ILE A 122 -10.47 11.21 -43.73
CA ILE A 122 -9.10 11.10 -43.21
C ILE A 122 -9.12 10.64 -41.75
N ASN A 123 -9.96 11.27 -40.90
CA ASN A 123 -10.16 10.83 -39.52
C ASN A 123 -10.52 9.33 -39.47
N ASN A 124 -11.54 8.88 -40.21
CA ASN A 124 -11.95 7.48 -40.20
C ASN A 124 -10.88 6.51 -40.73
N THR A 125 -10.11 6.89 -41.74
CA THR A 125 -8.99 6.05 -42.23
C THR A 125 -7.88 5.93 -41.19
N ILE A 126 -7.46 7.05 -40.56
CA ILE A 126 -6.42 7.04 -39.52
C ILE A 126 -6.90 6.25 -38.30
N GLY A 127 -8.11 6.53 -37.79
CA GLY A 127 -8.68 5.82 -36.66
C GLY A 127 -8.82 4.32 -36.92
N PHE A 128 -9.30 3.93 -38.10
CA PHE A 128 -9.39 2.53 -38.52
C PHE A 128 -8.03 1.82 -38.52
N LEU A 129 -6.98 2.45 -39.06
CA LEU A 129 -5.63 1.87 -39.10
C LEU A 129 -5.02 1.74 -37.69
N LEU A 130 -5.09 2.80 -36.88
CA LEU A 130 -4.53 2.84 -35.52
C LEU A 130 -5.23 1.84 -34.59
N HIS A 131 -6.56 1.74 -34.64
CA HIS A 131 -7.32 0.79 -33.83
C HIS A 131 -7.22 -0.64 -34.37
N SER A 132 -7.19 -0.88 -35.69
CA SER A 132 -6.94 -2.23 -36.23
C SER A 132 -5.56 -2.76 -35.83
N TYR A 133 -4.53 -1.90 -35.80
CA TYR A 133 -3.21 -2.25 -35.28
C TYR A 133 -3.24 -2.67 -33.81
N LEU A 134 -4.20 -2.19 -33.01
CA LEU A 134 -4.44 -2.61 -31.62
C LEU A 134 -5.51 -3.70 -31.47
N LEU A 135 -5.94 -4.35 -32.57
CA LEU A 135 -7.04 -5.34 -32.58
C LEU A 135 -8.38 -4.79 -32.02
N ILE A 136 -8.63 -3.50 -32.21
CA ILE A 136 -9.84 -2.78 -31.76
C ILE A 136 -10.79 -2.56 -32.94
N PRO A 137 -12.10 -2.88 -32.82
CA PRO A 137 -13.04 -2.79 -33.93
C PRO A 137 -13.51 -1.33 -34.09
N TYR A 138 -12.67 -0.50 -34.75
CA TYR A 138 -12.80 0.95 -34.81
C TYR A 138 -14.24 1.47 -34.98
N PHE A 139 -14.96 1.04 -36.02
CA PHE A 139 -16.29 1.59 -36.29
C PHE A 139 -17.37 1.08 -35.32
N ALA A 140 -17.22 -0.14 -34.80
CA ALA A 140 -18.11 -0.70 -33.78
C ALA A 140 -17.94 0.05 -32.45
N TRP A 141 -16.70 0.13 -31.96
CA TRP A 141 -16.36 0.89 -30.77
C TRP A 141 -16.73 2.38 -30.91
N ARG A 142 -16.46 3.00 -32.06
CA ARG A 142 -16.83 4.40 -32.31
C ARG A 142 -18.34 4.61 -32.24
N ALA A 143 -19.14 3.65 -32.70
CA ALA A 143 -20.61 3.76 -32.68
C ALA A 143 -21.15 3.73 -31.24
N THR A 144 -20.72 2.77 -30.41
CA THR A 144 -21.14 2.68 -29.00
C THR A 144 -20.55 3.82 -28.16
N HIS A 145 -19.29 4.18 -28.37
CA HIS A 145 -18.66 5.32 -27.69
C HIS A 145 -19.36 6.67 -28.02
N HIS A 146 -19.83 6.85 -29.26
CA HIS A 146 -20.63 8.02 -29.64
C HIS A 146 -22.04 8.03 -29.02
N ALA A 147 -22.60 6.88 -28.66
CA ALA A 147 -23.88 6.80 -27.95
C ALA A 147 -23.67 7.02 -26.44
N HIS A 148 -22.64 6.42 -25.83
CA HIS A 148 -22.15 6.76 -24.48
C HIS A 148 -22.00 8.28 -24.28
N HIS A 149 -21.26 8.98 -25.15
CA HIS A 149 -21.07 10.42 -25.01
C HIS A 149 -22.35 11.27 -25.12
N LYS A 150 -23.42 10.77 -25.76
CA LYS A 150 -24.71 11.47 -25.80
C LYS A 150 -25.55 11.29 -24.54
N ALA A 151 -25.26 10.24 -23.78
CA ALA A 151 -26.13 9.72 -22.72
C ALA A 151 -25.39 9.47 -21.40
N THR A 152 -24.13 9.90 -21.28
CA THR A 152 -23.25 9.55 -20.15
C THR A 152 -23.92 9.84 -18.80
N GLY A 153 -23.84 8.88 -17.87
CA GLY A 153 -24.49 8.97 -16.55
C GLY A 153 -26.02 8.85 -16.55
N SER A 154 -26.67 8.49 -17.67
CA SER A 154 -28.08 8.06 -17.71
C SER A 154 -28.17 6.56 -17.45
N MET A 155 -28.96 6.15 -16.46
CA MET A 155 -29.19 4.73 -16.17
C MET A 155 -29.88 3.98 -17.32
N GLU A 156 -30.64 4.69 -18.16
CA GLU A 156 -31.45 4.12 -19.23
C GLU A 156 -30.75 4.10 -20.60
N ARG A 157 -29.72 4.94 -20.80
CA ARG A 157 -29.16 5.24 -22.14
C ARG A 157 -27.64 5.29 -22.23
N ASP A 158 -26.88 5.26 -21.14
CA ASP A 158 -25.42 5.11 -21.23
C ASP A 158 -25.07 3.70 -21.78
N GLU A 159 -24.07 3.62 -22.63
CA GLU A 159 -23.66 2.40 -23.35
C GLU A 159 -22.53 1.62 -22.69
N ASN A 160 -21.78 2.25 -21.76
CA ASN A 160 -20.46 1.76 -21.36
C ASN A 160 -20.25 1.64 -19.85
N TYR A 161 -20.93 2.48 -19.05
CA TYR A 161 -20.68 2.60 -17.61
C TYR A 161 -21.97 2.60 -16.78
N VAL A 162 -22.98 1.82 -17.20
CA VAL A 162 -24.23 1.67 -16.41
C VAL A 162 -23.93 0.85 -15.14
N PRO A 163 -24.20 1.38 -13.94
CA PRO A 163 -24.13 0.60 -12.70
C PRO A 163 -25.12 -0.56 -12.69
N TYR A 164 -24.73 -1.70 -12.12
CA TYR A 164 -25.70 -2.71 -11.69
C TYR A 164 -26.60 -2.14 -10.60
N THR A 165 -27.88 -2.47 -10.67
CA THR A 165 -28.86 -2.10 -9.64
C THR A 165 -28.92 -3.13 -8.52
N ARG A 166 -29.56 -2.79 -7.40
CA ARG A 166 -29.84 -3.71 -6.28
C ARG A 166 -30.50 -5.03 -6.75
N ALA A 167 -31.54 -4.97 -7.58
CA ALA A 167 -32.20 -6.14 -8.15
C ALA A 167 -31.26 -7.04 -9.00
N SER A 168 -30.20 -6.47 -9.60
CA SER A 168 -29.20 -7.24 -10.36
C SER A 168 -28.46 -8.26 -9.48
N PHE A 169 -28.33 -7.97 -8.18
CA PHE A 169 -27.73 -8.86 -7.19
C PHE A 169 -28.76 -9.70 -6.42
N LYS A 170 -30.06 -9.52 -6.65
CA LYS A 170 -31.18 -10.14 -5.90
C LYS A 170 -31.17 -9.81 -4.40
N LEU A 171 -30.66 -8.63 -4.04
CA LEU A 171 -30.70 -8.14 -2.66
C LEU A 171 -32.16 -7.84 -2.24
N PRO A 172 -32.56 -8.12 -0.98
CA PRO A 172 -33.85 -7.68 -0.44
C PRO A 172 -33.90 -6.15 -0.33
N ASP A 173 -35.09 -5.54 -0.27
CA ASP A 173 -35.29 -4.07 -0.20
C ASP A 173 -34.41 -3.38 0.87
N GLU A 174 -33.98 -2.14 0.61
CA GLU A 174 -33.05 -1.39 1.49
C GLU A 174 -33.51 -1.33 2.94
N LYS A 175 -34.82 -1.24 3.20
CA LYS A 175 -35.40 -1.10 4.55
C LYS A 175 -35.40 -2.41 5.36
N VAL A 176 -35.13 -3.55 4.72
CA VAL A 176 -35.15 -4.89 5.34
C VAL A 176 -33.84 -5.66 5.13
N ALA A 177 -32.92 -5.14 4.33
CA ALA A 177 -31.61 -5.75 4.13
C ALA A 177 -30.73 -5.63 5.38
N THR A 178 -29.95 -6.69 5.60
CA THR A 178 -29.04 -6.85 6.75
C THR A 178 -27.58 -6.87 6.28
N PRO A 179 -26.58 -6.79 7.19
CA PRO A 179 -25.17 -6.94 6.82
C PRO A 179 -24.89 -8.25 6.10
N THR A 180 -25.61 -9.30 6.50
CA THR A 180 -25.47 -10.66 5.99
C THR A 180 -25.77 -10.71 4.49
N ASP A 181 -26.86 -10.06 4.05
CA ASP A 181 -27.25 -10.00 2.64
C ASP A 181 -26.17 -9.34 1.78
N TYR A 182 -25.50 -8.30 2.30
CA TYR A 182 -24.40 -7.65 1.62
C TYR A 182 -23.10 -8.46 1.70
N SER A 183 -22.80 -9.11 2.83
CA SER A 183 -21.58 -9.91 3.00
C SER A 183 -21.61 -11.18 2.14
N GLU A 184 -22.75 -11.87 2.04
CA GLU A 184 -22.87 -13.07 1.18
C GLU A 184 -22.59 -12.79 -0.29
N ILE A 185 -22.81 -11.55 -0.75
CA ILE A 185 -22.64 -11.14 -2.15
C ILE A 185 -21.29 -10.44 -2.40
N PHE A 186 -20.82 -9.64 -1.43
CA PHE A 186 -19.70 -8.71 -1.63
C PHE A 186 -18.57 -8.83 -0.58
N GLU A 187 -18.61 -9.77 0.37
CA GLU A 187 -17.48 -10.03 1.27
C GLU A 187 -16.34 -10.75 0.54
N GLU A 188 -15.54 -9.94 -0.15
CA GLU A 188 -14.38 -10.39 -0.90
C GLU A 188 -13.09 -10.20 -0.11
N THR A 189 -12.19 -11.18 -0.21
CA THR A 189 -10.81 -11.01 0.28
C THR A 189 -10.06 -9.99 -0.59
N PRO A 190 -9.08 -9.24 -0.07
CA PRO A 190 -8.26 -8.32 -0.88
C PRO A 190 -7.58 -9.00 -2.08
N PHE A 191 -7.28 -10.31 -1.96
CA PHE A 191 -6.75 -11.11 -3.06
C PHE A 191 -7.78 -11.30 -4.19
N TYR A 192 -9.07 -11.52 -3.86
CA TYR A 192 -10.12 -11.64 -4.87
C TYR A 192 -10.43 -10.29 -5.54
N THR A 193 -10.41 -9.18 -4.79
CA THR A 193 -10.49 -7.83 -5.39
C THR A 193 -9.31 -7.57 -6.33
N LEU A 194 -8.09 -7.93 -5.94
CA LEU A 194 -6.91 -7.84 -6.82
C LEU A 194 -7.05 -8.74 -8.06
N TYR A 195 -7.55 -9.96 -7.91
CA TYR A 195 -7.85 -10.87 -9.03
C TYR A 195 -8.88 -10.24 -10.00
N ARG A 196 -9.97 -9.66 -9.49
CA ARG A 196 -10.96 -8.95 -10.30
C ARG A 196 -10.34 -7.77 -11.07
N MET A 197 -9.50 -6.97 -10.40
CA MET A 197 -8.74 -5.89 -11.04
C MET A 197 -7.85 -6.44 -12.17
N LEU A 198 -7.06 -7.48 -11.90
CA LEU A 198 -6.18 -8.11 -12.90
C LEU A 198 -6.95 -8.66 -14.11
N ILE A 199 -8.11 -9.30 -13.90
CA ILE A 199 -8.96 -9.80 -15.00
C ILE A 199 -9.55 -8.66 -15.82
N MET A 200 -10.00 -7.56 -15.20
CA MET A 200 -10.47 -6.38 -15.93
C MET A 200 -9.38 -5.83 -16.85
N GLN A 201 -8.13 -5.70 -16.38
CA GLN A 201 -7.05 -5.15 -17.22
C GLN A 201 -6.52 -6.14 -18.26
N GLY A 202 -6.49 -7.45 -17.95
CA GLY A 202 -6.00 -8.46 -18.89
C GLY A 202 -7.01 -8.82 -19.98
N MET A 203 -8.30 -8.94 -19.62
CA MET A 203 -9.35 -9.51 -20.48
C MET A 203 -10.62 -8.65 -20.57
N GLY A 204 -10.83 -7.68 -19.68
CA GLY A 204 -12.10 -6.94 -19.56
C GLY A 204 -12.55 -6.26 -20.84
N TRP A 205 -11.62 -5.68 -21.60
CA TRP A 205 -11.86 -5.14 -22.93
C TRP A 205 -12.48 -6.15 -23.91
N TRP A 206 -11.90 -7.36 -23.99
CA TRP A 206 -12.39 -8.40 -24.90
C TRP A 206 -13.72 -9.00 -24.44
N VAL A 207 -13.94 -9.12 -23.13
CA VAL A 207 -15.22 -9.55 -22.56
C VAL A 207 -16.32 -8.52 -22.86
N TYR A 208 -16.06 -7.22 -22.65
CA TYR A 208 -16.97 -6.14 -23.02
C TYR A 208 -17.31 -6.16 -24.52
N LEU A 209 -16.32 -6.27 -25.42
CA LEU A 209 -16.61 -6.35 -26.85
C LEU A 209 -17.44 -7.59 -27.23
N ALA A 210 -17.18 -8.75 -26.61
CA ALA A 210 -17.82 -10.02 -26.93
C ALA A 210 -19.21 -10.23 -26.29
N GLN A 211 -19.51 -9.55 -25.18
CA GLN A 211 -20.71 -9.82 -24.36
C GLN A 211 -21.46 -8.58 -23.86
N ASN A 212 -20.93 -7.37 -24.10
CA ASN A 212 -21.48 -6.09 -23.65
C ASN A 212 -21.71 -6.01 -22.12
N THR A 213 -20.81 -6.60 -21.33
CA THR A 213 -20.98 -6.88 -19.87
C THR A 213 -21.20 -5.67 -18.95
N MET A 214 -21.02 -4.43 -19.44
CA MET A 214 -21.25 -3.18 -18.70
C MET A 214 -22.12 -2.18 -19.47
N GLY A 215 -22.73 -2.61 -20.58
CA GLY A 215 -23.55 -1.74 -21.42
C GLY A 215 -25.03 -1.72 -21.04
N SER A 216 -25.81 -0.91 -21.76
CA SER A 216 -27.20 -0.65 -21.39
C SER A 216 -28.04 -1.94 -21.29
N PRO A 217 -28.80 -2.13 -20.18
CA PRO A 217 -29.70 -3.27 -20.02
C PRO A 217 -30.91 -3.23 -20.97
N MET A 218 -31.07 -2.18 -21.78
CA MET A 218 -32.07 -2.12 -22.86
C MET A 218 -31.82 -3.17 -23.96
N TYR A 219 -30.60 -3.73 -24.04
CA TYR A 219 -30.21 -4.67 -25.08
C TYR A 219 -30.34 -6.13 -24.62
N PRO A 220 -30.80 -7.04 -25.51
CA PRO A 220 -30.95 -8.46 -25.19
C PRO A 220 -29.59 -9.13 -24.92
N LYS A 221 -29.59 -10.16 -24.06
CA LYS A 221 -28.41 -10.98 -23.79
C LYS A 221 -27.84 -11.58 -25.09
N GLY A 222 -26.51 -11.58 -25.23
CA GLY A 222 -25.79 -12.01 -26.45
C GLY A 222 -25.46 -10.87 -27.43
N THR A 223 -25.91 -9.64 -27.14
CA THR A 223 -25.47 -8.42 -27.82
C THR A 223 -23.95 -8.26 -27.73
N ASN A 224 -23.30 -7.93 -28.85
CA ASN A 224 -21.84 -7.84 -28.94
C ASN A 224 -21.39 -6.88 -30.05
N HIS A 225 -20.13 -6.48 -30.04
CA HIS A 225 -19.56 -5.48 -30.94
C HIS A 225 -19.12 -6.04 -32.32
N PHE A 226 -19.07 -7.36 -32.48
CA PHE A 226 -18.57 -8.00 -33.70
C PHE A 226 -19.69 -8.35 -34.69
N ASN A 227 -20.92 -8.58 -34.23
CA ASN A 227 -22.06 -8.85 -35.10
C ASN A 227 -22.56 -7.54 -35.77
N PRO A 228 -22.55 -7.41 -37.11
CA PRO A 228 -23.10 -6.24 -37.79
C PRO A 228 -24.59 -6.02 -37.53
N TYR A 229 -25.35 -7.09 -37.24
CA TYR A 229 -26.77 -7.06 -36.91
C TYR A 229 -27.03 -6.92 -35.40
N SER A 230 -26.00 -6.56 -34.62
CA SER A 230 -26.14 -6.29 -33.20
C SER A 230 -27.06 -5.10 -32.94
N PRO A 231 -27.94 -5.14 -31.91
CA PRO A 231 -28.79 -4.01 -31.51
C PRO A 231 -28.05 -2.69 -31.22
N LEU A 232 -26.73 -2.74 -30.98
CA LEU A 232 -25.84 -1.59 -30.81
C LEU A 232 -25.73 -0.72 -32.08
N PHE A 233 -26.05 -1.26 -33.25
CA PHE A 233 -25.75 -0.65 -34.54
C PHE A 233 -27.00 -0.45 -35.40
N LYS A 234 -27.03 0.68 -36.10
CA LYS A 234 -28.04 0.98 -37.12
C LYS A 234 -27.75 0.24 -38.43
N ASP A 235 -28.78 0.04 -39.24
CA ASP A 235 -28.72 -0.57 -40.57
C ASP A 235 -27.67 0.09 -41.49
N GLU A 236 -27.54 1.41 -41.43
CA GLU A 236 -26.54 2.21 -42.16
C GLU A 236 -25.09 1.96 -41.73
N GLN A 237 -24.87 1.40 -40.53
CA GLN A 237 -23.54 1.16 -39.96
C GLN A 237 -22.99 -0.24 -40.25
N ARG A 238 -23.83 -1.21 -40.64
CA ARG A 238 -23.48 -2.65 -40.74
C ARG A 238 -22.20 -2.93 -41.54
N LEU A 239 -22.03 -2.28 -42.69
CA LEU A 239 -20.83 -2.44 -43.54
C LEU A 239 -19.55 -1.95 -42.85
N PHE A 240 -19.63 -0.93 -42.01
CA PHE A 240 -18.49 -0.42 -41.23
C PHE A 240 -18.12 -1.35 -40.06
N ILE A 241 -19.10 -2.05 -39.48
CA ILE A 241 -18.85 -3.12 -38.49
C ILE A 241 -18.10 -4.28 -39.16
N LEU A 242 -18.55 -4.72 -40.34
CA LEU A 242 -17.86 -5.74 -41.12
C LEU A 242 -16.43 -5.30 -41.50
N ALA A 243 -16.23 -4.05 -41.90
CA ALA A 243 -14.90 -3.51 -42.17
C ALA A 243 -14.00 -3.56 -40.92
N SER A 244 -14.53 -3.29 -39.73
CA SER A 244 -13.80 -3.40 -38.46
C SER A 244 -13.34 -4.83 -38.18
N ASN A 245 -14.21 -5.82 -38.40
CA ASN A 245 -13.87 -7.23 -38.26
C ASN A 245 -12.77 -7.66 -39.25
N ILE A 246 -12.84 -7.19 -40.50
CA ILE A 246 -11.80 -7.42 -41.51
C ILE A 246 -10.48 -6.78 -41.08
N GLY A 247 -10.49 -5.57 -40.48
CA GLY A 247 -9.30 -4.91 -39.95
C GLY A 247 -8.61 -5.72 -38.86
N ILE A 248 -9.36 -6.20 -37.86
CA ILE A 248 -8.85 -7.09 -36.80
C ILE A 248 -8.33 -8.40 -37.39
N ALA A 249 -9.10 -9.07 -38.24
CA ALA A 249 -8.71 -10.34 -38.85
C ALA A 249 -7.44 -10.20 -39.70
N THR A 250 -7.28 -9.08 -40.40
CA THR A 250 -6.07 -8.73 -41.17
C THR A 250 -4.88 -8.57 -40.23
N MET A 251 -5.00 -7.79 -39.16
CA MET A 251 -3.91 -7.60 -38.19
C MET A 251 -3.56 -8.90 -37.46
N ALA A 252 -4.55 -9.71 -37.07
CA ALA A 252 -4.34 -11.03 -36.50
C ALA A 252 -3.61 -11.97 -37.48
N GLY A 253 -3.95 -11.91 -38.78
CA GLY A 253 -3.25 -12.64 -39.84
C GLY A 253 -1.79 -12.19 -40.02
N ILE A 254 -1.52 -10.89 -39.94
CA ILE A 254 -0.15 -10.33 -39.94
C ILE A 254 0.63 -10.85 -38.71
N LEU A 255 0.04 -10.80 -37.52
CA LEU A 255 0.68 -11.29 -36.29
C LEU A 255 0.94 -12.80 -36.31
N TYR A 256 0.03 -13.58 -36.90
CA TYR A 256 0.21 -15.00 -37.14
C TYR A 256 1.36 -15.26 -38.12
N TYR A 257 1.44 -14.52 -39.23
CA TYR A 257 2.52 -14.62 -40.23
C TYR A 257 3.89 -14.24 -39.65
N LEU A 258 3.96 -13.21 -38.80
CA LEU A 258 5.19 -12.80 -38.09
C LEU A 258 5.65 -13.83 -37.03
N GLY A 259 4.81 -14.83 -36.73
CA GLY A 259 5.16 -15.97 -35.91
C GLY A 259 4.97 -15.78 -34.41
N ARG A 260 4.88 -16.90 -33.70
CA ARG A 260 4.56 -16.97 -32.27
C ARG A 260 5.47 -16.11 -31.38
N GLU A 261 6.77 -16.10 -31.63
CA GLU A 261 7.71 -15.32 -30.80
C GLU A 261 7.54 -13.81 -30.98
N PHE A 262 7.29 -13.34 -32.21
CA PHE A 262 6.94 -11.94 -32.45
C PHE A 262 5.62 -11.60 -31.77
N PHE A 263 4.59 -12.40 -32.01
CA PHE A 263 3.28 -12.21 -31.40
C PHE A 263 3.37 -12.16 -29.86
N LEU A 264 4.07 -13.08 -29.19
CA LEU A 264 4.12 -13.10 -27.73
C LEU A 264 4.97 -11.96 -27.14
N TRP A 265 6.25 -11.86 -27.54
CA TRP A 265 7.21 -10.97 -26.86
C TRP A 265 7.13 -9.52 -27.33
N TYR A 266 6.81 -9.29 -28.61
CA TYR A 266 6.86 -7.98 -29.25
C TYR A 266 5.46 -7.35 -29.37
N TYR A 267 4.40 -8.14 -29.46
CA TYR A 267 3.05 -7.59 -29.61
C TYR A 267 2.17 -7.80 -28.36
N LEU A 268 1.91 -9.05 -27.97
CA LEU A 268 0.93 -9.41 -26.96
C LEU A 268 1.29 -8.88 -25.57
N ILE A 269 2.54 -9.02 -25.12
CA ILE A 269 2.90 -8.49 -23.79
C ILE A 269 2.81 -6.95 -23.78
N PRO A 270 3.36 -6.18 -24.73
CA PRO A 270 3.10 -4.75 -24.83
C PRO A 270 1.63 -4.36 -24.99
N TYR A 271 0.84 -5.12 -25.73
CA TYR A 271 -0.59 -4.90 -25.92
C TYR A 271 -1.34 -5.07 -24.59
N LEU A 272 -1.10 -6.19 -23.89
CA LEU A 272 -1.58 -6.38 -22.53
C LEU A 272 -1.05 -5.26 -21.62
N VAL A 273 0.18 -4.78 -21.80
CA VAL A 273 0.73 -3.66 -21.02
C VAL A 273 0.06 -2.31 -21.35
N SER A 274 -0.41 -2.09 -22.58
CA SER A 274 -1.27 -0.94 -22.91
C SER A 274 -2.61 -1.00 -22.17
N SER A 275 -3.16 -2.20 -21.98
CA SER A 275 -4.29 -2.45 -21.07
C SER A 275 -3.89 -2.39 -19.59
N LEU A 276 -2.63 -2.70 -19.23
CA LEU A 276 -2.04 -2.57 -17.89
C LEU A 276 -1.55 -1.15 -17.57
N TYR A 277 -1.87 -0.14 -18.38
CA TYR A 277 -2.14 1.20 -17.84
C TYR A 277 -3.54 1.32 -17.25
N GLY A 278 -4.06 0.15 -16.87
CA GLY A 278 -4.79 -0.10 -15.65
C GLY A 278 -4.24 -1.03 -14.57
N GLY A 279 -3.00 -1.52 -14.66
CA GLY A 279 -2.52 -2.88 -14.30
C GLY A 279 -2.58 -3.39 -12.84
N PRO A 280 -1.59 -4.18 -12.34
CA PRO A 280 -0.20 -4.39 -12.80
C PRO A 280 0.13 -5.81 -13.34
N MET A 281 1.39 -6.04 -13.73
CA MET A 281 1.91 -7.32 -14.25
C MET A 281 2.78 -8.09 -13.24
N LEU A 282 2.74 -9.43 -13.28
CA LEU A 282 3.83 -10.32 -12.86
C LEU A 282 4.16 -11.29 -14.00
N VAL A 283 5.46 -11.46 -14.30
CA VAL A 283 5.92 -12.53 -15.21
C VAL A 283 6.21 -13.80 -14.41
N SER A 284 5.26 -14.73 -14.41
CA SER A 284 5.57 -16.16 -14.43
C SER A 284 4.39 -16.94 -15.01
N THR A 285 4.54 -17.35 -16.27
CA THR A 285 3.94 -18.53 -16.92
C THR A 285 2.65 -19.14 -16.35
N HIS A 286 1.60 -19.10 -17.18
CA HIS A 286 0.44 -20.01 -17.21
C HIS A 286 -0.57 -20.00 -16.05
N ILE A 287 -1.62 -19.19 -16.20
CA ILE A 287 -2.97 -19.56 -15.74
C ILE A 287 -3.94 -19.32 -16.91
N VAL A 288 -4.30 -20.40 -17.61
CA VAL A 288 -5.47 -20.48 -18.49
C VAL A 288 -6.27 -21.70 -18.02
N SER A 289 -7.60 -21.56 -17.99
CA SER A 289 -8.60 -22.57 -17.58
C SER A 289 -8.83 -22.75 -16.07
N ILE A 290 -9.54 -21.81 -15.45
CA ILE A 290 -10.44 -22.09 -14.31
C ILE A 290 -11.80 -21.41 -14.56
N ASN A 291 -12.85 -22.23 -14.75
CA ASN A 291 -14.29 -21.97 -14.63
C ASN A 291 -14.92 -20.76 -15.35
N LEU A 292 -15.47 -21.03 -16.54
CA LEU A 292 -16.34 -20.13 -17.33
C LEU A 292 -17.70 -19.75 -16.66
N VAL A 293 -18.01 -20.30 -15.48
CA VAL A 293 -19.30 -20.11 -14.78
C VAL A 293 -19.32 -18.85 -13.90
N PHE A 294 -18.16 -18.29 -13.54
CA PHE A 294 -18.07 -17.09 -12.68
C PHE A 294 -17.99 -15.75 -13.44
N ILE A 295 -18.03 -15.77 -14.78
CA ILE A 295 -17.84 -14.57 -15.60
C ILE A 295 -18.99 -13.55 -15.44
N ASP A 296 -20.23 -14.02 -15.21
CA ASP A 296 -21.45 -13.19 -15.08
C ASP A 296 -21.42 -12.23 -13.85
N ARG A 297 -20.42 -12.36 -12.95
CA ARG A 297 -20.23 -11.48 -11.77
C ARG A 297 -18.95 -10.63 -11.81
N LEU A 298 -18.10 -10.79 -12.83
CA LEU A 298 -16.87 -10.01 -12.96
C LEU A 298 -17.21 -8.67 -13.62
N ARG A 299 -17.08 -7.54 -12.88
CA ARG A 299 -17.13 -6.17 -13.45
C ARG A 299 -16.00 -5.96 -14.46
N THR A 300 -16.24 -6.40 -15.67
CA THR A 300 -15.32 -6.35 -16.82
C THR A 300 -15.68 -5.14 -17.67
N SER A 301 -15.40 -3.95 -17.13
CA SER A 301 -15.44 -2.72 -17.91
C SER A 301 -14.13 -2.53 -18.70
N THR A 302 -14.13 -1.49 -19.52
CA THR A 302 -13.02 -0.93 -20.29
C THR A 302 -11.76 -0.67 -19.45
N VAL A 303 -10.60 -0.48 -20.10
CA VAL A 303 -9.31 -0.20 -19.44
C VAL A 303 -9.36 0.90 -18.35
N MET A 304 -8.54 0.77 -17.29
CA MET A 304 -8.60 1.61 -16.07
C MET A 304 -8.86 3.09 -16.27
N PHE A 305 -8.20 3.75 -17.23
CA PHE A 305 -8.31 5.21 -17.30
C PHE A 305 -9.74 5.63 -17.62
N THR A 306 -10.38 5.04 -18.65
CA THR A 306 -11.78 5.38 -18.97
C THR A 306 -12.75 4.91 -17.89
N PHE A 307 -12.48 3.77 -17.23
CA PHE A 307 -13.25 3.36 -16.04
C PHE A 307 -13.13 4.39 -14.91
N LEU A 308 -11.93 4.87 -14.59
CA LEU A 308 -11.69 5.85 -13.53
C LEU A 308 -12.25 7.24 -13.84
N HIS A 309 -12.45 7.58 -15.11
CA HIS A 309 -13.15 8.81 -15.51
C HIS A 309 -14.67 8.73 -15.25
N HIS A 310 -15.24 7.53 -15.31
CA HIS A 310 -16.69 7.29 -15.29
C HIS A 310 -17.20 6.54 -14.04
N SER A 311 -16.30 6.03 -13.21
CA SER A 311 -16.63 5.26 -12.01
C SER A 311 -15.85 5.79 -10.81
N ASP A 312 -16.49 6.70 -10.09
CA ASP A 312 -16.05 7.23 -8.80
C ASP A 312 -17.27 7.29 -7.86
N PRO A 313 -17.13 7.00 -6.56
CA PRO A 313 -18.29 6.95 -5.67
C PRO A 313 -18.85 8.35 -5.33
N THR A 314 -18.17 9.45 -5.69
CA THR A 314 -18.63 10.83 -5.44
C THR A 314 -19.42 11.48 -6.57
N ILE A 315 -19.55 10.81 -7.72
CA ILE A 315 -20.33 11.28 -8.88
C ILE A 315 -21.73 10.64 -8.93
N PRO A 316 -22.77 11.42 -9.27
CA PRO A 316 -24.14 10.94 -9.39
C PRO A 316 -24.38 10.21 -10.71
N HIS A 317 -25.37 9.33 -10.69
CA HIS A 317 -26.05 8.80 -11.88
C HIS A 317 -27.50 9.28 -11.85
N TYR A 318 -28.10 9.47 -13.02
CA TYR A 318 -29.41 10.11 -13.14
C TYR A 318 -30.40 9.21 -13.88
N ARG A 319 -31.67 9.30 -13.48
CA ARG A 319 -32.82 8.68 -14.16
C ARG A 319 -33.80 9.72 -14.69
N LYS A 320 -34.66 9.28 -15.61
CA LYS A 320 -35.88 9.97 -16.08
C LYS A 320 -35.63 11.46 -16.40
N GLY A 321 -36.31 12.36 -15.68
CA GLY A 321 -36.29 13.81 -15.92
C GLY A 321 -35.12 14.56 -15.28
N GLU A 322 -34.40 13.95 -14.33
CA GLU A 322 -33.24 14.60 -13.70
C GLU A 322 -31.95 14.47 -14.55
N TRP A 323 -31.92 13.56 -15.52
CA TRP A 323 -30.81 13.51 -16.46
C TRP A 323 -30.85 14.67 -17.45
N SER A 324 -29.71 15.31 -17.67
CA SER A 324 -29.46 16.17 -18.83
C SER A 324 -28.03 15.94 -19.34
N PHE A 325 -27.77 16.24 -20.61
CA PHE A 325 -26.42 16.10 -21.19
C PHE A 325 -25.36 16.85 -20.37
N LEU A 326 -25.69 18.05 -19.88
CA LEU A 326 -24.81 18.84 -19.02
C LEU A 326 -24.50 18.13 -17.69
N ARG A 327 -25.53 17.60 -17.02
CA ARG A 327 -25.36 16.88 -15.75
C ARG A 327 -24.60 15.57 -15.91
N GLY A 328 -24.80 14.87 -17.04
CA GLY A 328 -24.05 13.68 -17.42
C GLY A 328 -22.58 13.97 -17.71
N ALA A 329 -22.28 14.99 -18.52
CA ALA A 329 -20.90 15.38 -18.85
C ALA A 329 -20.10 15.86 -17.62
N ILE A 330 -20.76 16.57 -16.69
CA ILE A 330 -20.16 16.96 -15.40
C ILE A 330 -19.88 15.75 -14.50
N ALA A 331 -20.67 14.68 -14.59
CA ALA A 331 -20.49 13.44 -13.83
C ALA A 331 -19.36 12.54 -14.37
N THR A 332 -18.22 13.16 -14.70
CA THR A 332 -16.97 12.49 -15.06
C THR A 332 -15.82 13.10 -14.26
N VAL A 333 -14.69 12.39 -14.10
CA VAL A 333 -13.60 12.80 -13.18
C VAL A 333 -12.25 12.91 -13.90
N ASP A 334 -11.68 14.12 -13.88
CA ASP A 334 -10.31 14.39 -14.35
C ASP A 334 -9.26 13.95 -13.32
N ARG A 335 -8.16 13.34 -13.79
CA ARG A 335 -7.14 12.73 -12.92
C ARG A 335 -5.71 12.91 -13.48
N PRO A 336 -4.68 13.11 -12.63
CA PRO A 336 -3.28 13.18 -13.06
C PRO A 336 -2.70 11.77 -13.34
N LEU A 337 -3.34 11.03 -14.25
CA LEU A 337 -3.11 9.61 -14.46
C LEU A 337 -1.67 9.37 -14.97
N LEU A 338 -0.84 8.69 -14.16
CA LEU A 338 0.60 8.52 -14.37
C LEU A 338 1.41 9.84 -14.49
N GLY A 339 0.85 10.98 -14.06
CA GLY A 339 1.46 12.29 -14.23
C GLY A 339 1.80 12.60 -15.69
N TRP A 340 3.01 13.12 -15.96
CA TRP A 340 3.41 13.43 -17.34
C TRP A 340 3.42 12.23 -18.28
N MET A 341 3.60 10.98 -17.81
CA MET A 341 3.57 9.84 -18.71
C MET A 341 2.19 9.78 -19.37
N GLY A 342 1.11 9.90 -18.58
CA GLY A 342 -0.23 10.00 -19.15
C GLY A 342 -0.45 11.30 -19.92
N ARG A 343 0.09 12.44 -19.48
CA ARG A 343 -0.05 13.70 -20.24
C ARG A 343 0.62 13.63 -21.62
N PHE A 344 1.81 13.04 -21.71
CA PHE A 344 2.64 12.97 -22.92
C PHE A 344 2.24 11.83 -23.87
N PHE A 345 1.96 10.64 -23.32
CA PHE A 345 1.60 9.46 -24.11
C PHE A 345 0.09 9.38 -24.36
N PHE A 346 -0.78 9.67 -23.38
CA PHE A 346 -2.24 9.52 -23.54
C PHE A 346 -2.93 10.81 -24.01
N HIS A 347 -2.16 11.72 -24.65
CA HIS A 347 -2.70 12.87 -25.39
C HIS A 347 -3.70 13.67 -24.57
N ASN A 348 -3.35 14.02 -23.33
CA ASN A 348 -4.19 14.72 -22.33
C ASN A 348 -5.51 14.03 -21.91
N ILE A 349 -6.01 12.97 -22.55
CA ILE A 349 -7.40 12.51 -22.38
C ILE A 349 -7.80 12.28 -20.91
N SER A 350 -6.89 11.78 -20.08
CA SER A 350 -7.18 11.52 -18.66
C SER A 350 -7.11 12.73 -17.73
N HIS A 351 -6.40 13.76 -18.16
CA HIS A 351 -6.21 14.99 -17.38
C HIS A 351 -7.31 16.02 -17.68
N ASP A 352 -8.01 15.84 -18.79
CA ASP A 352 -8.86 16.84 -19.47
C ASP A 352 -10.14 16.19 -20.05
N HIS A 353 -10.65 15.14 -19.40
CA HIS A 353 -11.78 14.30 -19.84
C HIS A 353 -13.14 14.97 -19.68
N VAL A 354 -13.34 15.76 -18.63
CA VAL A 354 -14.55 16.60 -18.46
C VAL A 354 -14.68 17.56 -19.64
N ALA A 355 -13.57 18.18 -20.06
CA ALA A 355 -13.53 19.05 -21.23
C ALA A 355 -13.78 18.28 -22.53
N HIS A 356 -13.24 17.07 -22.66
CA HIS A 356 -13.51 16.18 -23.79
C HIS A 356 -15.01 15.89 -23.94
N HIS A 357 -15.73 15.55 -22.87
CA HIS A 357 -17.18 15.31 -22.93
C HIS A 357 -18.00 16.50 -23.46
N PHE A 358 -17.64 17.73 -23.09
CA PHE A 358 -18.30 18.92 -23.61
C PHE A 358 -17.87 19.29 -25.04
N PHE A 359 -16.60 19.06 -25.41
CA PHE A 359 -16.01 19.54 -26.65
C PHE A 359 -15.35 18.41 -27.45
N LEU A 360 -16.04 17.29 -27.65
CA LEU A 360 -15.59 16.07 -28.35
C LEU A 360 -14.83 16.34 -29.67
N ARG A 361 -15.20 17.41 -30.39
CA ARG A 361 -14.63 17.77 -31.71
C ARG A 361 -13.46 18.75 -31.64
N ALA A 362 -13.13 19.27 -30.46
CA ALA A 362 -11.94 20.06 -30.23
C ALA A 362 -10.72 19.13 -30.12
N PRO A 363 -9.55 19.53 -30.63
CA PRO A 363 -8.37 18.68 -30.59
C PRO A 363 -7.78 18.58 -29.18
N PHE A 364 -7.40 17.37 -28.78
CA PHE A 364 -6.83 17.06 -27.46
C PHE A 364 -5.66 17.97 -27.01
N TYR A 365 -4.87 18.50 -27.95
CA TYR A 365 -3.75 19.38 -27.64
C TYR A 365 -4.16 20.80 -27.23
N ASN A 366 -5.44 21.15 -27.37
CA ASN A 366 -6.07 22.33 -26.77
C ASN A 366 -6.84 21.98 -25.49
N GLY A 367 -7.00 20.69 -25.17
CA GLY A 367 -7.70 20.17 -23.99
C GLY A 367 -7.38 20.90 -22.67
N PRO A 368 -6.10 21.02 -22.27
CA PRO A 368 -5.71 21.76 -21.05
C PRO A 368 -6.26 23.18 -21.01
N MET A 369 -6.24 23.87 -22.16
CA MET A 369 -6.71 25.25 -22.26
C MET A 369 -8.23 25.37 -22.13
N ILE A 370 -8.96 24.35 -22.60
CA ILE A 370 -10.43 24.23 -22.52
C ILE A 370 -10.82 23.86 -21.08
N THR A 371 -10.19 22.85 -20.49
CA THR A 371 -10.40 22.44 -19.09
C THR A 371 -10.25 23.62 -18.13
N ASP A 372 -9.20 24.43 -18.30
CA ASP A 372 -8.97 25.59 -17.45
C ASP A 372 -9.93 26.76 -17.69
N ALA A 373 -10.58 26.83 -18.85
CA ALA A 373 -11.72 27.72 -19.06
C ALA A 373 -12.96 27.17 -18.33
N LEU A 374 -13.20 25.86 -18.39
CA LEU A 374 -14.31 25.20 -17.70
C LEU A 374 -14.23 25.28 -16.18
N LYS A 375 -13.04 25.07 -15.59
CA LYS A 375 -12.80 25.23 -14.13
C LYS A 375 -13.30 26.57 -13.59
N ARG A 376 -13.18 27.65 -14.37
CA ARG A 376 -13.60 29.01 -13.96
C ARG A 376 -15.11 29.16 -13.82
N VAL A 377 -15.90 28.36 -14.55
CA VAL A 377 -17.36 28.45 -14.59
C VAL A 377 -18.01 27.33 -13.79
N LEU A 378 -17.52 26.09 -13.92
CA LEU A 378 -17.96 24.94 -13.13
C LEU A 378 -17.63 25.09 -11.64
N LYS A 379 -16.49 25.69 -11.28
CA LYS A 379 -16.07 25.96 -9.89
C LYS A 379 -16.13 24.69 -9.02
N GLU A 380 -17.11 24.61 -8.10
CA GLU A 380 -17.31 23.47 -7.18
C GLU A 380 -17.95 22.25 -7.86
N ASP A 381 -18.59 22.44 -9.02
CA ASP A 381 -19.15 21.34 -9.83
C ASP A 381 -18.07 20.67 -10.71
N TYR A 382 -16.84 21.19 -10.76
CA TYR A 382 -15.74 20.56 -11.50
C TYR A 382 -15.16 19.37 -10.71
N ASN A 383 -15.31 18.18 -11.28
CA ASN A 383 -14.89 16.92 -10.67
C ASN A 383 -13.44 16.58 -11.03
N TYR A 384 -12.52 16.86 -10.09
CA TYR A 384 -11.11 16.47 -10.17
C TYR A 384 -10.74 15.55 -9.01
N ASP A 385 -9.77 14.65 -9.24
CA ASP A 385 -9.21 13.82 -8.18
C ASP A 385 -7.72 13.53 -8.39
N SER A 386 -6.89 14.08 -7.49
CA SER A 386 -5.44 13.88 -7.43
C SER A 386 -5.00 12.55 -6.77
N THR A 387 -5.95 11.69 -6.33
CA THR A 387 -5.67 10.38 -5.72
C THR A 387 -4.70 9.54 -6.59
N PRO A 388 -3.66 8.90 -6.02
CA PRO A 388 -2.76 8.01 -6.74
C PRO A 388 -3.52 6.94 -7.53
N THR A 389 -3.25 6.81 -8.84
CA THR A 389 -4.15 6.14 -9.77
C THR A 389 -4.51 4.70 -9.39
N PHE A 390 -3.55 3.89 -8.95
CA PHE A 390 -3.82 2.50 -8.53
C PHE A 390 -4.64 2.41 -7.24
N TYR A 391 -4.50 3.38 -6.33
CA TYR A 391 -5.34 3.46 -5.13
C TYR A 391 -6.76 3.94 -5.47
N ALA A 392 -6.90 4.89 -6.40
CA ALA A 392 -8.21 5.27 -6.95
C ALA A 392 -8.90 4.08 -7.62
N LEU A 393 -8.19 3.24 -8.38
CA LEU A 393 -8.74 2.02 -8.98
C LEU A 393 -9.24 1.04 -7.92
N TYR A 394 -8.42 0.75 -6.90
CA TYR A 394 -8.82 -0.09 -5.78
C TYR A 394 -10.04 0.47 -5.02
N ARG A 395 -10.10 1.79 -4.83
CA ARG A 395 -11.24 2.48 -4.23
C ARG A 395 -12.50 2.32 -5.07
N SER A 396 -12.47 2.57 -6.39
CA SER A 396 -13.64 2.35 -7.25
C SER A 396 -14.07 0.87 -7.28
N PHE A 397 -13.13 -0.08 -7.22
CA PHE A 397 -13.46 -1.51 -7.11
C PHE A 397 -14.17 -1.92 -5.81
N THR A 398 -13.94 -1.20 -4.72
CA THR A 398 -14.50 -1.49 -3.38
C THR A 398 -15.74 -0.63 -3.06
N GLN A 399 -15.79 0.61 -3.54
CA GLN A 399 -16.86 1.57 -3.24
C GLN A 399 -17.93 1.66 -4.33
N CYS A 400 -17.63 1.32 -5.60
CA CYS A 400 -18.62 1.33 -6.68
C CYS A 400 -19.23 -0.07 -6.87
N GLN A 401 -20.06 -0.55 -5.93
CA GLN A 401 -20.67 -1.89 -6.04
C GLN A 401 -21.95 -1.91 -6.88
N PHE A 402 -22.96 -1.17 -6.45
CA PHE A 402 -24.29 -1.13 -7.06
C PHE A 402 -24.96 0.23 -6.82
N VAL A 403 -26.16 0.43 -7.37
CA VAL A 403 -27.04 1.58 -7.07
C VAL A 403 -28.45 1.07 -6.72
N GLU A 404 -29.21 1.84 -5.95
CA GLU A 404 -30.60 1.46 -5.64
C GLU A 404 -31.48 1.42 -6.89
N ASP A 405 -32.49 0.54 -6.92
CA ASP A 405 -33.44 0.43 -8.04
C ASP A 405 -34.31 1.68 -8.20
N ASP A 406 -34.60 2.37 -7.09
CA ASP A 406 -35.40 3.60 -7.03
C ASP A 406 -34.55 4.88 -6.89
N GLY A 407 -35.20 6.04 -7.01
CA GLY A 407 -34.58 7.37 -6.92
C GLY A 407 -34.16 7.94 -8.28
N ASP A 408 -34.33 9.25 -8.47
CA ASP A 408 -34.04 9.93 -9.75
C ASP A 408 -32.60 10.46 -9.85
N ILE A 409 -31.92 10.68 -8.72
CA ILE A 409 -30.47 10.93 -8.64
C ILE A 409 -29.89 9.96 -7.62
N ILE A 410 -28.95 9.12 -8.05
CA ILE A 410 -28.43 8.00 -7.24
C ILE A 410 -26.91 7.98 -7.24
N PHE A 411 -26.34 7.43 -6.16
CA PHE A 411 -24.90 7.28 -5.98
C PHE A 411 -24.54 5.80 -5.89
N TYR A 412 -23.30 5.49 -6.25
CA TYR A 412 -22.72 4.18 -5.99
C TYR A 412 -22.72 3.89 -4.49
N LYS A 413 -23.19 2.69 -4.16
CA LYS A 413 -23.10 2.09 -2.83
C LYS A 413 -21.93 1.14 -2.75
N ASN A 414 -21.26 1.14 -1.60
CA ASN A 414 -20.17 0.25 -1.24
C ASN A 414 -20.71 -1.17 -0.93
N LYS A 415 -19.83 -2.08 -0.50
CA LYS A 415 -20.21 -3.46 -0.14
C LYS A 415 -20.95 -3.61 1.20
N HIS A 416 -21.44 -2.51 1.79
CA HIS A 416 -22.34 -2.46 2.95
C HIS A 416 -23.69 -1.82 2.59
N GLY A 417 -23.88 -1.47 1.32
CA GLY A 417 -25.08 -0.74 0.88
C GLY A 417 -25.06 0.74 1.24
N VAL A 418 -23.90 1.32 1.57
CA VAL A 418 -23.78 2.75 1.93
C VAL A 418 -23.15 3.55 0.80
N ALA A 419 -23.75 4.70 0.48
CA ALA A 419 -23.20 5.65 -0.49
C ALA A 419 -22.32 6.68 0.23
N VAL A 420 -21.11 6.92 -0.28
CA VAL A 420 -20.13 7.83 0.38
C VAL A 420 -20.53 9.31 0.33
N ARG A 421 -21.61 9.65 -0.41
CA ARG A 421 -22.11 11.01 -0.58
C ARG A 421 -23.63 10.99 -0.71
N ALA A 422 -24.31 11.82 0.08
CA ALA A 422 -25.77 11.96 0.08
C ALA A 422 -26.23 13.20 -0.72
N LEU A 423 -27.50 13.21 -1.11
CA LEU A 423 -28.17 14.39 -1.67
C LEU A 423 -28.35 15.49 -0.60
N ALA A 424 -28.30 16.76 -1.01
CA ALA A 424 -28.66 17.87 -0.16
C ALA A 424 -30.18 17.88 0.13
N PRO A 425 -30.62 18.24 1.36
CA PRO A 425 -32.04 18.40 1.65
C PRO A 425 -32.65 19.57 0.83
N PRO A 426 -33.96 19.54 0.52
CA PRO A 426 -34.61 20.61 -0.21
C PRO A 426 -34.53 21.97 0.51
N GLU A 427 -34.31 23.06 -0.25
CA GLU A 427 -34.12 24.44 0.26
C GLU A 427 -35.40 25.08 0.89
N SER A 428 -36.32 24.29 1.46
CA SER A 428 -37.62 24.74 2.00
C SER A 428 -37.98 24.17 3.38
N SER A 429 -37.03 24.07 4.30
CA SER A 429 -37.30 23.77 5.71
C SER A 429 -36.56 24.72 6.65
N ASN A 430 -37.19 25.86 6.94
CA ASN A 430 -36.86 26.65 8.13
C ASN A 430 -37.36 25.90 9.37
N VAL A 431 -36.46 25.22 10.07
CA VAL A 431 -36.69 24.58 11.37
C VAL A 431 -35.43 24.88 12.19
N THR A 432 -35.45 25.92 13.04
CA THR A 432 -35.66 25.83 14.50
C THR A 432 -34.81 24.78 15.21
N GLU A 433 -34.17 25.21 16.29
CA GLU A 433 -33.40 24.34 17.19
C GLU A 433 -34.31 23.25 17.83
N GLU A 434 -33.65 22.22 18.37
CA GLU A 434 -34.24 21.08 19.09
C GLU A 434 -35.04 20.05 18.26
N ASN A 435 -34.36 18.97 17.87
CA ASN A 435 -34.73 17.64 18.37
C ASN A 435 -33.56 16.65 18.26
N ASN A 436 -33.06 16.20 19.42
CA ASN A 436 -32.14 15.07 19.51
C ASN A 436 -32.95 13.77 19.43
N THR A 437 -33.02 13.16 18.25
CA THR A 437 -33.47 11.76 18.10
C THR A 437 -32.47 10.97 17.28
N SER A 438 -31.80 10.05 17.98
CA SER A 438 -30.96 8.94 17.51
C SER A 438 -31.00 8.63 16.00
N CYS A 439 -29.91 8.94 15.29
CA CYS A 439 -29.55 8.18 14.09
C CYS A 439 -29.01 6.82 14.53
N ASP A 440 -29.65 5.74 14.07
CA ASP A 440 -29.29 4.36 14.38
C ASP A 440 -27.94 4.02 13.76
N SER A 441 -26.91 3.88 14.60
CA SER A 441 -25.51 3.78 14.19
C SER A 441 -25.09 2.34 13.96
N SER A 442 -25.68 1.68 12.96
CA SER A 442 -25.27 0.33 12.57
C SER A 442 -24.91 0.24 11.08
N GLN A 443 -23.79 -0.46 10.81
CA GLN A 443 -23.43 -1.10 9.52
C GLN A 443 -22.74 -0.23 8.46
N ASP A 444 -21.41 -0.09 8.58
CA ASP A 444 -20.54 0.38 7.50
C ASP A 444 -19.09 -0.15 7.71
N GLN A 445 -18.66 -1.24 7.06
CA GLN A 445 -17.35 -1.87 7.34
C GLN A 445 -16.66 -2.63 6.19
N ALA A 446 -16.04 -1.88 5.27
CA ALA A 446 -14.74 -2.15 4.66
C ALA A 446 -14.54 -1.47 3.29
N SER A 447 -14.16 -0.20 3.34
CA SER A 447 -12.89 0.23 2.76
C SER A 447 -11.69 -0.24 3.61
N GLY A 448 -10.46 0.14 3.26
CA GLY A 448 -9.27 -0.07 4.12
C GLY A 448 -9.23 0.90 5.31
N GLU A 449 -10.31 0.96 6.08
CA GLU A 449 -10.53 1.85 7.21
C GLU A 449 -10.74 1.05 8.50
N ASN A 450 -10.65 1.73 9.64
CA ASN A 450 -10.91 1.11 10.94
C ASN A 450 -12.42 0.84 11.13
N SER A 451 -12.73 -0.15 11.96
CA SER A 451 -14.10 -0.44 12.38
C SER A 451 -14.77 0.77 13.06
N PRO A 452 -16.07 1.05 12.85
CA PRO A 452 -16.80 2.08 13.59
C PRO A 452 -16.75 1.89 15.11
N GLU A 453 -16.71 0.66 15.63
CA GLU A 453 -16.53 0.38 17.05
C GLU A 453 -15.15 0.82 17.55
N TYR A 454 -14.10 0.61 16.74
CA TYR A 454 -12.76 1.16 17.01
C TYR A 454 -12.76 2.69 16.96
N GLU A 455 -13.31 3.32 15.91
CA GLU A 455 -13.29 4.78 15.76
C GLU A 455 -14.16 5.49 16.82
N LEU A 456 -15.32 4.94 17.17
CA LEU A 456 -16.17 5.43 18.26
C LEU A 456 -15.41 5.39 19.59
N ARG A 457 -14.74 4.27 19.87
CA ARG A 457 -13.90 4.09 21.05
C ARG A 457 -12.68 5.02 21.05
N ARG A 458 -12.09 5.29 19.88
CA ARG A 458 -10.96 6.22 19.68
C ARG A 458 -11.36 7.67 19.95
N GLN A 459 -12.56 8.06 19.53
CA GLN A 459 -13.10 9.42 19.67
C GLN A 459 -13.63 9.70 21.08
N LYS A 460 -14.16 8.69 21.78
CA LYS A 460 -14.66 8.80 23.15
C LYS A 460 -13.50 8.82 24.16
N PRO A 461 -13.33 9.87 24.98
CA PRO A 461 -12.31 9.89 26.03
C PRO A 461 -12.44 8.69 26.97
N PHE A 462 -11.32 8.21 27.49
CA PHE A 462 -11.32 7.08 28.40
C PHE A 462 -11.69 7.49 29.83
N THR A 463 -12.57 6.71 30.43
CA THR A 463 -12.88 6.71 31.86
C THR A 463 -12.69 5.28 32.38
N PRO A 464 -11.99 5.05 33.50
CA PRO A 464 -11.80 3.70 34.03
C PRO A 464 -13.14 3.03 34.36
N PRO A 465 -13.32 1.74 34.00
CA PRO A 465 -14.52 0.97 34.33
C PRO A 465 -14.89 1.07 35.81
N LYS A 466 -16.19 1.30 36.06
CA LYS A 466 -16.78 1.41 37.41
C LYS A 466 -17.50 0.13 37.88
N ILE A 467 -17.72 -0.80 36.95
CA ILE A 467 -18.28 -2.13 37.21
C ILE A 467 -17.40 -2.93 38.18
N SER A 468 -18.02 -3.70 39.06
CA SER A 468 -17.34 -4.62 39.98
C SER A 468 -17.13 -6.00 39.36
N LEU A 469 -16.08 -6.71 39.82
CA LEU A 469 -15.83 -8.09 39.39
C LEU A 469 -17.01 -9.03 39.72
N LYS A 470 -17.74 -8.74 40.81
CA LYS A 470 -18.92 -9.51 41.20
C LYS A 470 -20.03 -9.41 40.14
N GLU A 471 -20.30 -8.23 39.58
CA GLU A 471 -21.34 -8.06 38.55
C GLU A 471 -21.00 -8.84 37.26
N ILE A 472 -19.72 -8.93 36.89
CA ILE A 472 -19.27 -9.74 35.74
C ILE A 472 -19.48 -11.23 36.01
N HIS A 473 -19.13 -11.72 37.21
CA HIS A 473 -19.32 -13.12 37.59
C HIS A 473 -20.80 -13.51 37.77
N ASP A 474 -21.62 -12.63 38.34
CA ASP A 474 -23.05 -12.88 38.59
C ASP A 474 -23.87 -12.94 37.30
N ALA A 475 -23.40 -12.31 36.21
CA ALA A 475 -24.07 -12.33 34.91
C ALA A 475 -23.88 -13.63 34.11
N VAL A 476 -22.89 -14.47 34.47
CA VAL A 476 -22.57 -15.69 33.72
C VAL A 476 -23.18 -16.93 34.42
N PRO A 477 -24.09 -17.67 33.75
CA PRO A 477 -24.65 -18.91 34.30
C PRO A 477 -23.56 -19.93 34.66
N LYS A 478 -23.64 -20.51 35.86
CA LYS A 478 -22.61 -21.41 36.42
C LYS A 478 -22.43 -22.68 35.60
N GLU A 479 -23.44 -23.06 34.84
CA GLU A 479 -23.46 -24.20 33.92
C GLU A 479 -22.45 -24.01 32.78
N LEU A 480 -22.26 -22.77 32.30
CA LEU A 480 -21.28 -22.44 31.26
C LEU A 480 -19.82 -22.58 31.72
N LEU A 481 -19.58 -22.57 33.03
CA LEU A 481 -18.26 -22.71 33.63
C LEU A 481 -17.85 -24.18 33.86
N GLN A 482 -18.76 -25.14 33.61
CA GLN A 482 -18.49 -26.57 33.83
C GLN A 482 -17.82 -27.22 32.62
N GLN A 483 -16.78 -28.02 32.85
CA GLN A 483 -16.14 -28.81 31.79
C GLN A 483 -16.98 -30.04 31.44
N ASP A 484 -17.30 -30.17 30.15
CA ASP A 484 -17.74 -31.39 29.47
C ASP A 484 -16.54 -32.13 28.88
N HIS A 485 -16.29 -33.34 29.38
CA HIS A 485 -15.14 -34.16 28.96
C HIS A 485 -15.34 -34.78 27.57
N TYR A 486 -16.59 -35.04 27.14
CA TYR A 486 -16.87 -35.57 25.80
C TYR A 486 -16.60 -34.49 24.75
N GLN A 487 -17.11 -33.27 24.98
CA GLN A 487 -16.88 -32.14 24.08
C GLN A 487 -15.39 -31.79 23.99
N ALA A 488 -14.67 -31.75 25.11
CA ALA A 488 -13.22 -31.52 25.13
C ALA A 488 -12.43 -32.63 24.40
N THR A 489 -12.78 -33.90 24.63
CA THR A 489 -12.13 -35.04 23.95
C THR A 489 -12.42 -35.02 22.45
N TYR A 490 -13.64 -34.66 22.04
CA TYR A 490 -14.02 -34.50 20.64
C TYR A 490 -13.11 -33.49 19.92
N TYR A 491 -12.91 -32.29 20.47
CA TYR A 491 -12.06 -31.29 19.83
C TYR A 491 -10.58 -31.69 19.77
N VAL A 492 -10.05 -32.32 20.82
CA VAL A 492 -8.67 -32.85 20.83
C VAL A 492 -8.49 -33.94 19.77
N LEU A 493 -9.41 -34.91 19.70
CA LEU A 493 -9.36 -35.97 18.69
C LEU A 493 -9.59 -35.42 17.28
N ARG A 494 -10.50 -34.46 17.09
CA ARG A 494 -10.78 -33.80 15.79
C ARG A 494 -9.50 -33.21 15.19
N ASP A 495 -8.74 -32.44 15.95
CA ASP A 495 -7.56 -31.73 15.43
C ASP A 495 -6.36 -32.68 15.24
N VAL A 496 -6.23 -33.71 16.08
CA VAL A 496 -5.24 -34.79 15.89
C VAL A 496 -5.57 -35.61 14.65
N VAL A 497 -6.84 -35.96 14.43
CA VAL A 497 -7.29 -36.68 13.22
C VAL A 497 -7.12 -35.81 11.97
N PHE A 498 -7.49 -34.52 12.00
CA PHE A 498 -7.21 -33.61 10.89
C PHE A 498 -5.72 -33.52 10.57
N THR A 499 -4.85 -33.41 11.57
CA THR A 499 -3.39 -33.43 11.39
C THR A 499 -2.92 -34.73 10.73
N ALA A 500 -3.34 -35.89 11.24
CA ALA A 500 -2.98 -37.19 10.67
C ALA A 500 -3.53 -37.37 9.23
N SER A 501 -4.77 -36.95 8.96
CA SER A 501 -5.38 -37.00 7.63
C SER A 501 -4.67 -36.09 6.64
N LEU A 502 -4.33 -34.86 7.03
CA LEU A 502 -3.58 -33.92 6.19
C LEU A 502 -2.16 -34.45 5.90
N TYR A 503 -1.47 -35.05 6.88
CA TYR A 503 -0.22 -35.77 6.64
C TYR A 503 -0.39 -36.90 5.62
N PHE A 504 -1.42 -37.75 5.78
CA PHE A 504 -1.68 -38.84 4.85
C PHE A 504 -1.95 -38.33 3.41
N LEU A 505 -2.77 -37.28 3.28
CA LEU A 505 -3.05 -36.62 2.00
C LEU A 505 -1.78 -35.98 1.40
N ALA A 506 -0.90 -35.39 2.23
CA ALA A 506 0.36 -34.82 1.77
C ALA A 506 1.29 -35.86 1.13
N HIS A 507 1.30 -37.10 1.64
CA HIS A 507 2.05 -38.20 1.02
C HIS A 507 1.52 -38.57 -0.37
N GLN A 508 0.23 -38.31 -0.64
CA GLN A 508 -0.38 -38.54 -1.96
C GLN A 508 -0.11 -37.40 -2.96
N ILE A 509 0.40 -36.24 -2.55
CA ILE A 509 0.59 -35.07 -3.44
C ILE A 509 1.50 -35.40 -4.63
N THR A 510 2.63 -36.09 -4.39
CA THR A 510 3.56 -36.42 -5.49
C THR A 510 3.00 -37.52 -6.41
N PRO A 511 2.42 -38.64 -5.91
CA PRO A 511 1.66 -39.58 -6.73
C PRO A 511 0.52 -38.96 -7.55
N TRP A 512 -0.30 -38.09 -6.94
CA TRP A 512 -1.41 -37.43 -7.63
C TRP A 512 -0.92 -36.45 -8.69
N ALA A 513 0.08 -35.62 -8.40
CA ALA A 513 0.67 -34.71 -9.39
C ALA A 513 1.33 -35.45 -10.57
N ALA A 514 1.76 -36.70 -10.40
CA ALA A 514 2.29 -37.52 -11.49
C ALA A 514 1.20 -38.06 -12.42
N THR A 515 -0.06 -38.14 -11.96
CA THR A 515 -1.20 -38.73 -12.68
C THR A 515 -1.70 -37.80 -13.79
N ASP A 516 -2.03 -38.33 -14.97
CA ASP A 516 -2.50 -37.52 -16.12
C ASP A 516 -3.98 -37.10 -16.06
N PHE A 517 -4.73 -37.58 -15.04
CA PHE A 517 -6.17 -37.37 -14.83
C PHE A 517 -7.00 -37.48 -16.12
N GLY A 518 -6.92 -38.64 -16.79
CA GLY A 518 -7.69 -38.89 -18.03
C GLY A 518 -7.29 -38.01 -19.22
N GLY A 519 -6.10 -37.39 -19.20
CA GLY A 519 -5.57 -36.55 -20.28
C GLY A 519 -5.59 -35.05 -20.02
N PHE A 520 -6.17 -34.59 -18.89
CA PHE A 520 -6.28 -33.16 -18.57
C PHE A 520 -4.95 -32.52 -18.12
N ILE A 521 -4.10 -33.28 -17.39
CA ILE A 521 -2.85 -32.79 -16.75
C ILE A 521 -1.63 -33.53 -17.34
N THR A 522 -1.45 -33.43 -18.65
CA THR A 522 -0.45 -34.18 -19.42
C THR A 522 0.92 -33.50 -19.57
N THR A 523 0.99 -32.17 -19.48
CA THR A 523 2.24 -31.41 -19.70
C THR A 523 2.97 -31.12 -18.38
N SER A 524 4.30 -31.25 -18.35
CA SER A 524 5.16 -31.07 -17.16
C SER A 524 4.75 -29.88 -16.28
N TRP A 525 4.65 -28.68 -16.85
CA TRP A 525 4.33 -27.47 -16.09
C TRP A 525 2.95 -27.51 -15.40
N LYS A 526 1.97 -28.27 -15.94
CA LYS A 526 0.66 -28.47 -15.29
C LYS A 526 0.78 -29.42 -14.09
N LYS A 527 1.61 -30.45 -14.19
CA LYS A 527 1.93 -31.36 -13.09
C LYS A 527 2.67 -30.61 -11.98
N ASP A 528 3.63 -29.78 -12.34
CA ASP A 528 4.35 -28.89 -11.43
C ASP A 528 3.41 -27.86 -10.77
N ALA A 529 2.49 -27.25 -11.53
CA ALA A 529 1.49 -26.32 -11.00
C ALA A 529 0.50 -27.00 -10.05
N LEU A 530 -0.02 -28.19 -10.39
CA LEU A 530 -0.87 -28.98 -9.50
C LEU A 530 -0.11 -29.34 -8.21
N LYS A 531 1.14 -29.80 -8.34
CA LYS A 531 2.00 -30.12 -7.19
C LYS A 531 2.19 -28.90 -6.28
N ALA A 532 2.46 -27.73 -6.85
CA ALA A 532 2.61 -26.48 -6.10
C ALA A 532 1.30 -26.08 -5.39
N VAL A 533 0.15 -26.12 -6.07
CA VAL A 533 -1.16 -25.82 -5.47
C VAL A 533 -1.47 -26.78 -4.31
N LEU A 534 -1.28 -28.08 -4.50
CA LEU A 534 -1.52 -29.08 -3.45
C LEU A 534 -0.61 -28.87 -2.24
N TRP A 535 0.69 -28.57 -2.45
CA TRP A 535 1.61 -28.25 -1.36
C TRP A 535 1.23 -26.97 -0.62
N LEU A 536 0.88 -25.90 -1.33
CA LEU A 536 0.41 -24.64 -0.73
C LEU A 536 -0.88 -24.84 0.08
N SER A 537 -1.84 -25.61 -0.45
CA SER A 537 -3.08 -25.95 0.25
C SER A 537 -2.83 -26.79 1.51
N TYR A 538 -1.94 -27.78 1.44
CA TYR A 538 -1.53 -28.56 2.61
C TYR A 538 -0.85 -27.67 3.66
N TRP A 539 0.16 -26.89 3.28
CA TRP A 539 0.91 -26.03 4.19
C TRP A 539 0.03 -25.03 4.93
N TRP A 540 -0.86 -24.36 4.21
CA TRP A 540 -1.82 -23.43 4.78
C TRP A 540 -2.77 -24.11 5.79
N THR A 541 -3.41 -25.20 5.37
CA THR A 541 -4.42 -25.90 6.19
C THR A 541 -3.79 -26.59 7.40
N GLN A 542 -2.64 -27.23 7.22
CA GLN A 542 -1.90 -27.87 8.31
C GLN A 542 -1.36 -26.85 9.32
N GLY A 543 -0.98 -25.64 8.86
CA GLY A 543 -0.62 -24.52 9.74
C GLY A 543 -1.79 -24.00 10.58
N LEU A 544 -3.00 -23.93 10.00
CA LEU A 544 -4.22 -23.57 10.74
C LEU A 544 -4.57 -24.63 11.81
N VAL A 545 -4.54 -25.92 11.45
CA VAL A 545 -4.80 -27.01 12.41
C VAL A 545 -3.74 -27.06 13.51
N ALA A 546 -2.46 -26.86 13.17
CA ALA A 546 -1.38 -26.79 14.15
C ALA A 546 -1.54 -25.60 15.12
N ALA A 547 -2.04 -24.45 14.66
CA ALA A 547 -2.40 -23.35 15.56
C ALA A 547 -3.63 -23.68 16.44
N GLY A 548 -4.58 -24.49 15.95
CA GLY A 548 -5.66 -25.06 16.76
C GLY A 548 -5.15 -25.97 17.89
N LEU A 549 -4.19 -26.85 17.58
CA LEU A 549 -3.52 -27.69 18.60
C LEU A 549 -2.79 -26.84 19.66
N PHE A 550 -2.20 -25.69 19.27
CA PHE A 550 -1.63 -24.74 20.23
C PHE A 550 -2.68 -24.17 21.17
N CYS A 551 -3.85 -23.76 20.64
CA CYS A 551 -4.98 -23.25 21.42
C CYS A 551 -5.53 -24.31 22.39
N LEU A 552 -5.68 -25.56 21.96
CA LEU A 552 -6.09 -26.65 22.85
C LEU A 552 -5.05 -26.93 23.95
N GLY A 553 -3.75 -26.82 23.65
CA GLY A 553 -2.70 -26.91 24.67
C GLY A 553 -2.69 -25.71 25.62
N HIS A 554 -3.01 -24.50 25.14
CA HIS A 554 -3.22 -23.30 25.95
C HIS A 554 -4.36 -23.50 26.96
N ASP A 555 -5.49 -24.01 26.50
CA ASP A 555 -6.69 -24.29 27.28
C ASP A 555 -6.47 -25.40 28.32
N ALA A 556 -5.77 -26.46 27.93
CA ALA A 556 -5.25 -27.45 28.86
C ALA A 556 -4.34 -26.81 29.94
N GLY A 557 -3.57 -25.79 29.59
CA GLY A 557 -2.81 -24.96 30.54
C GLY A 557 -3.69 -24.40 31.67
N HIS A 558 -4.79 -23.74 31.32
CA HIS A 558 -5.72 -23.17 32.31
C HIS A 558 -6.62 -24.19 33.00
N GLY A 559 -6.63 -25.43 32.51
CA GLY A 559 -7.48 -26.51 33.01
C GLY A 559 -8.92 -26.46 32.49
N SER A 560 -9.18 -25.77 31.38
CA SER A 560 -10.53 -25.56 30.83
C SER A 560 -11.11 -26.80 30.14
N LEU A 561 -10.28 -27.75 29.69
CA LEU A 561 -10.72 -28.93 28.96
C LEU A 561 -11.28 -30.03 29.86
N TYR A 562 -10.63 -30.31 30.99
CA TYR A 562 -10.98 -31.44 31.88
C TYR A 562 -11.01 -31.03 33.35
N ARG A 563 -11.81 -31.72 34.17
CA ARG A 563 -11.81 -31.52 35.64
C ARG A 563 -10.50 -31.99 36.30
N SER A 564 -9.78 -32.93 35.66
CA SER A 564 -8.51 -33.45 36.16
C SER A 564 -7.33 -32.63 35.64
N SER A 565 -6.65 -31.91 36.53
CA SER A 565 -5.40 -31.21 36.16
C SER A 565 -4.33 -32.16 35.60
N LYS A 566 -4.30 -33.43 36.03
CA LYS A 566 -3.39 -34.44 35.45
C LYS A 566 -3.67 -34.68 33.97
N ILE A 567 -4.93 -34.87 33.58
CA ILE A 567 -5.32 -35.11 32.18
C ILE A 567 -5.00 -33.88 31.32
N ASN A 568 -5.38 -32.69 31.79
CA ASN A 568 -5.01 -31.42 31.13
C ASN A 568 -3.49 -31.31 30.91
N ASN A 569 -2.69 -31.51 31.97
CA ASN A 569 -1.23 -31.41 31.86
C ASN A 569 -0.66 -32.43 30.88
N THR A 570 -1.18 -33.65 30.81
CA THR A 570 -0.76 -34.65 29.82
C THR A 570 -1.13 -34.23 28.40
N VAL A 571 -2.37 -33.79 28.16
CA VAL A 571 -2.82 -33.35 26.83
C VAL A 571 -2.03 -32.14 26.36
N GLY A 572 -1.95 -31.09 27.18
CA GLY A 572 -1.20 -29.87 26.85
C GLY A 572 0.29 -30.15 26.63
N TYR A 573 0.91 -31.00 27.45
CA TYR A 573 2.30 -31.42 27.26
C TYR A 573 2.53 -32.10 25.90
N LEU A 574 1.66 -33.03 25.51
CA LEU A 574 1.77 -33.72 24.22
C LEU A 574 1.55 -32.76 23.04
N LEU A 575 0.49 -31.93 23.09
CA LEU A 575 0.15 -31.00 22.01
C LEU A 575 1.20 -29.92 21.80
N HIS A 576 1.71 -29.30 22.88
CA HIS A 576 2.74 -28.28 22.78
C HIS A 576 4.12 -28.87 22.44
N SER A 577 4.48 -30.05 22.97
CA SER A 577 5.74 -30.72 22.58
C SER A 577 5.76 -31.09 21.09
N TYR A 578 4.63 -31.54 20.54
CA TYR A 578 4.47 -31.76 19.10
C TYR A 578 4.67 -30.48 18.27
N LEU A 579 4.44 -29.30 18.84
CA LEU A 579 4.69 -27.99 18.22
C LEU A 579 6.02 -27.35 18.67
N LEU A 580 6.92 -28.12 19.28
CA LEU A 580 8.20 -27.65 19.84
C LEU A 580 8.04 -26.48 20.85
N ALA A 581 6.87 -26.34 21.47
CA ALA A 581 6.57 -25.35 22.50
C ALA A 581 6.73 -25.95 23.91
N PRO A 582 7.42 -25.29 24.85
CA PRO A 582 7.75 -25.88 26.15
C PRO A 582 6.58 -25.72 27.13
N TYR A 583 5.58 -26.60 27.01
CA TYR A 583 4.28 -26.54 27.70
C TYR A 583 4.31 -25.96 29.13
N PHE A 584 5.04 -26.56 30.07
CA PHE A 584 5.00 -26.17 31.48
C PHE A 584 5.69 -24.85 31.77
N SER A 585 6.74 -24.51 31.00
CA SER A 585 7.46 -23.25 31.18
C SER A 585 6.66 -22.09 30.57
N TRP A 586 6.14 -22.27 29.35
CA TRP A 586 5.20 -21.33 28.72
C TRP A 586 3.91 -21.15 29.54
N ARG A 587 3.35 -22.23 30.09
CA ARG A 587 2.17 -22.17 30.97
C ARG A 587 2.44 -21.37 32.23
N ALA A 588 3.64 -21.47 32.81
CA ALA A 588 4.00 -20.76 34.03
C ALA A 588 4.03 -19.23 33.81
N THR A 589 4.63 -18.76 32.72
CA THR A 589 4.68 -17.33 32.36
C THR A 589 3.33 -16.83 31.87
N HIS A 590 2.60 -17.62 31.08
CA HIS A 590 1.22 -17.29 30.66
C HIS A 590 0.26 -17.15 31.86
N HIS A 591 0.38 -18.02 32.87
CA HIS A 591 -0.38 -17.87 34.13
C HIS A 591 0.05 -16.67 34.98
N ALA A 592 1.27 -16.14 34.81
CA ALA A 592 1.70 -14.91 35.46
C ALA A 592 1.06 -13.70 34.76
N HIS A 593 1.14 -13.65 33.42
CA HIS A 593 0.44 -12.67 32.59
C HIS A 593 -1.06 -12.59 32.92
N HIS A 594 -1.79 -13.72 32.94
CA HIS A 594 -3.23 -13.75 33.26
C HIS A 594 -3.59 -13.14 34.63
N LYS A 595 -2.68 -13.15 35.61
CA LYS A 595 -2.92 -12.56 36.95
C LYS A 595 -2.67 -11.05 37.00
N ALA A 596 -2.00 -10.50 35.99
CA ALA A 596 -1.43 -9.17 36.02
C ALA A 596 -1.60 -8.39 34.71
N VAL A 597 -2.44 -8.89 33.81
CA VAL A 597 -2.70 -8.33 32.47
C VAL A 597 -2.86 -6.81 32.51
N GLY A 598 -2.10 -6.11 31.66
CA GLY A 598 -2.14 -4.64 31.56
C GLY A 598 -1.52 -3.87 32.74
N SER A 599 -0.83 -4.53 33.69
CA SER A 599 -0.01 -3.88 34.72
C SER A 599 1.40 -3.64 34.17
N MET A 600 1.85 -2.39 34.13
CA MET A 600 3.22 -2.05 33.70
C MET A 600 4.31 -2.73 34.55
N GLU A 601 4.00 -3.03 35.82
CA GLU A 601 4.95 -3.58 36.80
C GLU A 601 4.86 -5.10 36.96
N ARG A 602 3.80 -5.76 36.49
CA ARG A 602 3.54 -7.18 36.81
C ARG A 602 3.05 -8.02 35.64
N ASP A 603 2.63 -7.45 34.52
CA ASP A 603 2.36 -8.24 33.32
C ASP A 603 3.67 -8.93 32.88
N GLU A 604 3.57 -10.20 32.53
CA GLU A 604 4.72 -11.03 32.17
C GLU A 604 5.09 -10.86 30.69
N ASN A 605 4.12 -10.57 29.81
CA ASN A 605 4.19 -10.84 28.37
C ASN A 605 3.92 -9.63 27.46
N TYR A 606 3.17 -8.63 27.91
CA TYR A 606 2.77 -7.47 27.09
C TYR A 606 3.03 -6.15 27.81
N VAL A 607 4.23 -5.97 28.36
CA VAL A 607 4.65 -4.69 28.95
C VAL A 607 5.17 -3.75 27.85
N PRO A 608 4.52 -2.61 27.58
CA PRO A 608 5.03 -1.61 26.65
C PRO A 608 6.42 -1.11 27.05
N LYS A 609 7.26 -0.80 26.06
CA LYS A 609 8.48 -0.02 26.32
C LYS A 609 8.10 1.42 26.62
N THR A 610 8.82 2.05 27.54
CA THR A 610 8.58 3.43 27.94
C THR A 610 9.44 4.41 27.15
N ARG A 611 9.09 5.70 27.20
CA ARG A 611 9.84 6.81 26.60
C ARG A 611 11.36 6.73 26.88
N SER A 612 11.76 6.55 28.14
CA SER A 612 13.16 6.42 28.55
C SER A 612 13.91 5.23 27.91
N THR A 613 13.21 4.14 27.56
CA THR A 613 13.80 3.00 26.82
C THR A 613 14.41 3.44 25.49
N PHE A 614 13.81 4.44 24.86
CA PHE A 614 14.24 5.01 23.57
C PHE A 614 15.12 6.25 23.71
N LYS A 615 15.52 6.62 24.94
CA LYS A 615 16.28 7.85 25.27
C LYS A 615 15.65 9.15 24.75
N LEU A 616 14.33 9.18 24.57
CA LEU A 616 13.62 10.36 24.08
C LEU A 616 13.68 11.48 25.14
N PRO A 617 13.88 12.76 24.77
CA PRO A 617 13.81 13.89 25.69
C PRO A 617 12.41 14.03 26.30
N GLU A 618 12.25 14.69 27.45
CA GLU A 618 10.95 14.85 28.15
C GLU A 618 9.81 15.32 27.24
N GLU A 619 8.56 14.95 27.52
CA GLU A 619 7.41 15.21 26.62
C GLU A 619 7.24 16.70 26.27
N ALA A 620 7.42 17.60 27.25
CA ALA A 620 7.34 19.05 27.02
C ALA A 620 8.50 19.62 26.19
N ALA A 621 9.64 18.92 26.11
CA ALA A 621 10.83 19.32 25.36
C ALA A 621 10.96 18.60 24.00
N ALA A 622 10.26 17.49 23.81
CA ALA A 622 10.37 16.65 22.64
C ALA A 622 9.69 17.26 21.42
N THR A 623 10.44 17.33 20.33
CA THR A 623 9.96 17.74 19.02
C THR A 623 9.54 16.51 18.21
N LYS A 624 8.81 16.73 17.11
CA LYS A 624 8.50 15.64 16.16
C LYS A 624 9.76 14.99 15.57
N ARG A 625 10.87 15.73 15.53
CA ARG A 625 12.15 15.21 15.03
C ARG A 625 12.69 14.12 15.94
N ASP A 626 12.60 14.26 17.26
CA ASP A 626 13.11 13.28 18.21
C ASP A 626 12.36 11.94 18.08
N TYR A 627 11.04 11.97 17.90
CA TYR A 627 10.25 10.77 17.62
C TYR A 627 10.55 10.18 16.23
N HIS A 628 10.72 11.02 15.20
CA HIS A 628 11.05 10.56 13.85
C HIS A 628 12.46 9.96 13.74
N GLU A 629 13.47 10.50 14.43
CA GLU A 629 14.83 9.93 14.41
C GLU A 629 14.89 8.51 15.01
N VAL A 630 13.98 8.18 15.94
CA VAL A 630 13.86 6.83 16.52
C VAL A 630 12.89 5.92 15.75
N PHE A 631 11.77 6.46 15.25
CA PHE A 631 10.63 5.67 14.75
C PHE A 631 10.26 5.89 13.26
N GLU A 632 10.96 6.74 12.50
CA GLU A 632 10.69 6.92 11.06
C GLU A 632 11.28 5.78 10.23
N GLU A 633 10.48 4.75 10.03
CA GLU A 633 10.81 3.61 9.17
C GLU A 633 10.12 3.68 7.80
N ALA A 634 10.79 3.15 6.78
CA ALA A 634 10.16 2.89 5.49
C ALA A 634 9.12 1.75 5.60
N PRO A 635 7.98 1.78 4.89
CA PRO A 635 6.96 0.72 4.97
C PRO A 635 7.46 -0.69 4.67
N ILE A 636 8.52 -0.82 3.86
CA ILE A 636 9.20 -2.10 3.60
C ILE A 636 9.89 -2.66 4.85
N PHE A 637 10.40 -1.81 5.74
CA PHE A 637 11.01 -2.23 7.00
C PHE A 637 9.94 -2.65 8.02
N THR A 638 8.81 -1.94 8.09
CA THR A 638 7.63 -2.40 8.86
C THR A 638 7.13 -3.76 8.35
N LEU A 639 7.07 -3.97 7.03
CA LEU A 639 6.73 -5.26 6.44
C LEU A 639 7.75 -6.36 6.79
N VAL A 640 9.06 -6.07 6.71
CA VAL A 640 10.12 -7.00 7.13
C VAL A 640 10.02 -7.33 8.62
N ARG A 641 9.73 -6.34 9.48
CA ARG A 641 9.46 -6.55 10.91
C ARG A 641 8.25 -7.47 11.13
N MET A 642 7.15 -7.27 10.39
CA MET A 642 5.95 -8.13 10.43
C MET A 642 6.25 -9.56 9.96
N LEU A 643 7.05 -9.75 8.91
CA LEU A 643 7.42 -11.07 8.40
C LEU A 643 8.40 -11.80 9.35
N ALA A 644 9.39 -11.09 9.90
CA ALA A 644 10.33 -11.65 10.88
C ALA A 644 9.61 -12.05 12.19
N MET A 645 8.69 -11.19 12.64
CA MET A 645 7.70 -11.49 13.68
C MET A 645 6.99 -12.83 13.42
N GLN A 646 6.39 -12.98 12.23
CA GLN A 646 5.51 -14.11 11.90
C GLN A 646 6.28 -15.41 11.70
N THR A 647 7.60 -15.34 11.53
CA THR A 647 8.44 -16.52 11.28
C THR A 647 9.21 -16.96 12.53
N PHE A 648 9.73 -16.02 13.32
CA PHE A 648 10.62 -16.32 14.44
C PHE A 648 10.10 -15.86 15.81
N GLY A 649 8.90 -15.26 15.85
CA GLY A 649 8.27 -14.68 17.04
C GLY A 649 8.41 -15.48 18.31
N LEU A 650 7.71 -16.61 18.35
CA LEU A 650 7.67 -17.52 19.48
C LEU A 650 9.06 -17.95 19.97
N TRP A 651 9.99 -18.23 19.06
CA TRP A 651 11.33 -18.71 19.40
C TRP A 651 12.18 -17.67 20.13
N PHE A 652 12.10 -16.40 19.74
CA PHE A 652 12.82 -15.34 20.44
C PHE A 652 12.23 -15.05 21.82
N TYR A 653 10.91 -15.11 22.01
CA TYR A 653 10.31 -15.02 23.34
C TYR A 653 10.76 -16.19 24.23
N LEU A 654 10.68 -17.42 23.73
CA LEU A 654 11.09 -18.59 24.49
C LEU A 654 12.59 -18.56 24.81
N GLY A 655 13.44 -18.19 23.85
CA GLY A 655 14.89 -18.18 24.00
C GLY A 655 15.49 -16.97 24.73
N GLN A 656 14.79 -15.82 24.80
CA GLN A 656 15.37 -14.55 25.26
C GLN A 656 14.42 -13.64 26.07
N ASN A 657 13.19 -14.10 26.37
CA ASN A 657 12.14 -13.38 27.12
C ASN A 657 11.87 -11.95 26.62
N THR A 658 11.76 -11.82 25.31
CA THR A 658 12.14 -10.59 24.60
C THR A 658 11.12 -9.44 24.70
N LEU A 659 9.83 -9.75 24.85
CA LEU A 659 8.79 -8.78 25.23
C LEU A 659 8.35 -8.96 26.69
N GLY A 660 9.11 -9.75 27.45
CA GLY A 660 8.79 -10.03 28.83
C GLY A 660 9.01 -8.82 29.75
N SER A 661 8.52 -8.94 30.98
CA SER A 661 8.66 -7.88 32.00
C SER A 661 10.11 -7.39 32.13
N PRO A 662 10.36 -6.06 32.09
CA PRO A 662 11.69 -5.48 32.21
C PRO A 662 12.33 -5.68 33.60
N MET A 663 11.59 -6.25 34.57
CA MET A 663 12.12 -6.66 35.87
C MET A 663 13.17 -7.78 35.78
N TYR A 664 13.17 -8.58 34.72
CA TYR A 664 14.06 -9.73 34.58
C TYR A 664 15.40 -9.38 33.92
N PRO A 665 16.54 -9.92 34.40
CA PRO A 665 17.84 -9.67 33.81
C PRO A 665 17.94 -10.23 32.37
N PRO A 666 18.61 -9.53 31.43
CA PRO A 666 18.57 -9.88 30.02
C PRO A 666 19.42 -11.12 29.71
N GLY A 667 18.77 -12.18 29.21
CA GLY A 667 19.32 -13.55 29.11
C GLY A 667 18.40 -14.60 29.75
N THR A 668 17.42 -14.14 30.53
CA THR A 668 16.23 -14.87 30.98
C THR A 668 15.52 -15.56 29.80
N ASN A 669 15.14 -16.82 29.98
CA ASN A 669 14.56 -17.66 28.91
C ASN A 669 13.69 -18.79 29.51
N HIS A 670 12.95 -19.49 28.65
CA HIS A 670 11.98 -20.52 29.01
C HIS A 670 12.55 -21.95 29.11
N PHE A 671 13.85 -22.13 28.83
CA PHE A 671 14.55 -23.42 28.73
C PHE A 671 15.58 -23.66 29.85
N ASP A 672 15.96 -22.65 30.66
CA ASP A 672 16.73 -22.86 31.89
C ASP A 672 15.77 -23.06 33.08
N PRO A 673 15.74 -24.23 33.74
CA PRO A 673 14.94 -24.44 34.94
C PRO A 673 15.28 -23.50 36.10
N ARG A 674 16.40 -22.78 36.07
CA ARG A 674 16.82 -21.77 37.07
C ARG A 674 16.53 -20.33 36.62
N SER A 675 15.89 -20.16 35.46
CA SER A 675 15.44 -18.86 34.96
C SER A 675 14.54 -18.14 35.98
N PRO A 676 14.70 -16.82 36.17
CA PRO A 676 13.93 -16.07 37.18
C PRO A 676 12.42 -15.99 36.88
N LEU A 677 11.99 -16.44 35.69
CA LEU A 677 10.58 -16.68 35.35
C LEU A 677 9.90 -17.73 36.26
N PHE A 678 10.69 -18.63 36.87
CA PHE A 678 10.17 -19.85 37.49
C PHE A 678 10.49 -19.94 38.97
N LYS A 679 9.49 -20.35 39.76
CA LYS A 679 9.65 -20.70 41.18
C LYS A 679 10.37 -22.03 41.34
N ASP A 680 10.98 -22.23 42.50
CA ASP A 680 11.69 -23.48 42.84
C ASP A 680 10.82 -24.74 42.70
N SER A 681 9.52 -24.63 42.96
CA SER A 681 8.54 -25.71 42.76
C SER A 681 8.23 -26.02 41.29
N GLN A 682 8.55 -25.12 40.35
CA GLN A 682 8.26 -25.26 38.93
C GLN A 682 9.43 -25.85 38.13
N ARG A 683 10.67 -25.77 38.63
CA ARG A 683 11.89 -26.15 37.89
C ARG A 683 11.85 -27.57 37.29
N LYS A 684 11.30 -28.54 38.04
CA LYS A 684 11.15 -29.94 37.58
C LYS A 684 10.20 -30.09 36.37
N PHE A 685 9.23 -29.19 36.24
CA PHE A 685 8.28 -29.19 35.13
C PHE A 685 8.85 -28.47 33.89
N VAL A 686 9.71 -27.45 34.08
CA VAL A 686 10.49 -26.84 32.98
C VAL A 686 11.36 -27.90 32.31
N LEU A 687 12.14 -28.65 33.09
CA LEU A 687 12.95 -29.77 32.59
C LEU A 687 12.12 -30.83 31.84
N LEU A 688 10.90 -31.10 32.29
CA LEU A 688 10.00 -32.02 31.60
C LEU A 688 9.60 -31.47 30.22
N SER A 689 9.35 -30.16 30.10
CA SER A 689 9.11 -29.52 28.80
C SER A 689 10.32 -29.55 27.87
N ASP A 690 11.53 -29.38 28.39
CA ASP A 690 12.76 -29.50 27.60
C ASP A 690 12.93 -30.93 27.03
N ILE A 691 12.62 -31.95 27.85
CA ILE A 691 12.58 -33.36 27.43
C ILE A 691 11.54 -33.60 26.34
N GLY A 692 10.37 -32.97 26.44
CA GLY A 692 9.30 -33.04 25.43
C GLY A 692 9.74 -32.51 24.06
N ILE A 693 10.36 -31.32 24.05
CA ILE A 693 10.92 -30.72 22.83
C ILE A 693 12.07 -31.57 22.28
N ALA A 694 13.00 -32.02 23.12
CA ALA A 694 14.13 -32.85 22.69
C ALA A 694 13.66 -34.18 22.08
N SER A 695 12.60 -34.77 22.64
CA SER A 695 11.98 -35.99 22.12
C SER A 695 11.32 -35.75 20.76
N MET A 696 10.57 -34.65 20.60
CA MET A 696 9.98 -34.30 19.29
C MET A 696 11.06 -33.96 18.25
N ALA A 697 12.11 -33.24 18.63
CA ALA A 697 13.25 -32.98 17.76
C ALA A 697 13.95 -34.27 17.31
N ALA A 698 14.13 -35.24 18.22
CA ALA A 698 14.69 -36.55 17.88
C ALA A 698 13.78 -37.34 16.91
N ILE A 699 12.45 -37.28 17.09
CA ILE A 699 11.48 -37.86 16.14
C ILE A 699 11.62 -37.21 14.76
N LEU A 700 11.72 -35.89 14.69
CA LEU A 700 11.87 -35.16 13.41
C LEU A 700 13.20 -35.47 12.70
N VAL A 701 14.29 -35.63 13.45
CA VAL A 701 15.58 -36.07 12.90
C VAL A 701 15.47 -37.51 12.37
N TYR A 702 14.80 -38.41 13.09
CA TYR A 702 14.57 -39.80 12.68
C TYR A 702 13.66 -39.92 11.44
N MET A 703 12.62 -39.09 11.32
CA MET A 703 11.77 -39.01 10.12
C MET A 703 12.51 -38.49 8.88
N GLY A 704 13.69 -37.88 9.05
CA GLY A 704 14.57 -37.47 7.97
C GLY A 704 14.24 -36.12 7.34
N ARG A 705 15.20 -35.63 6.54
CA ARG A 705 15.22 -34.25 6.02
C ARG A 705 13.97 -33.87 5.21
N GLU A 706 13.52 -34.72 4.29
CA GLU A 706 12.38 -34.39 3.42
C GLU A 706 11.07 -34.29 4.21
N PHE A 707 10.84 -35.19 5.18
CA PHE A 707 9.70 -35.10 6.08
C PHE A 707 9.78 -33.81 6.92
N PHE A 708 10.93 -33.56 7.54
CA PHE A 708 11.15 -32.37 8.35
C PHE A 708 10.86 -31.08 7.56
N PHE A 709 11.38 -30.90 6.35
CA PHE A 709 11.17 -29.65 5.59
C PHE A 709 9.75 -29.52 5.02
N TRP A 710 9.27 -30.51 4.26
CA TRP A 710 8.02 -30.36 3.49
C TRP A 710 6.77 -30.59 4.33
N TYR A 711 6.82 -31.52 5.27
CA TYR A 711 5.65 -31.98 6.02
C TYR A 711 5.55 -31.31 7.39
N TYR A 712 6.68 -31.02 8.05
CA TYR A 712 6.65 -30.45 9.40
C TYR A 712 6.99 -28.95 9.44
N LEU A 713 8.17 -28.55 8.97
CA LEU A 713 8.73 -27.22 9.19
C LEU A 713 7.90 -26.12 8.52
N ILE A 714 7.48 -26.27 7.27
CA ILE A 714 6.72 -25.21 6.59
C ILE A 714 5.34 -25.00 7.24
N PRO A 715 4.52 -26.04 7.51
CA PRO A 715 3.31 -25.89 8.32
C PRO A 715 3.57 -25.35 9.73
N TYR A 716 4.67 -25.76 10.38
CA TYR A 716 5.05 -25.27 11.71
C TYR A 716 5.37 -23.77 11.69
N MET A 717 6.10 -23.29 10.68
CA MET A 717 6.36 -21.87 10.49
C MET A 717 5.09 -21.07 10.15
N LEU A 718 4.10 -21.70 9.50
CA LEU A 718 2.77 -21.10 9.28
C LEU A 718 1.87 -21.15 10.53
N ALA A 719 2.03 -22.14 11.41
CA ALA A 719 1.44 -22.10 12.74
C ALA A 719 2.03 -20.93 13.54
N ASN A 720 3.36 -20.77 13.49
CA ASN A 720 4.07 -19.62 14.06
C ASN A 720 3.69 -18.27 13.41
N HIS A 721 3.18 -18.24 12.18
CA HIS A 721 2.63 -17.00 11.59
C HIS A 721 1.37 -16.54 12.33
N TRP A 722 0.45 -17.44 12.63
CA TRP A 722 -0.67 -17.16 13.53
C TRP A 722 -0.17 -16.88 14.96
N ILE A 723 0.99 -17.45 15.34
CA ILE A 723 1.59 -17.41 16.67
C ILE A 723 2.88 -16.53 16.73
N GLY A 724 2.98 -15.36 16.04
CA GLY A 724 4.18 -14.44 16.08
C GLY A 724 3.97 -12.90 16.40
N THR A 725 4.77 -12.20 17.25
CA THR A 725 4.74 -10.68 17.48
C THR A 725 6.02 -9.92 17.04
N SER A 726 5.93 -8.57 17.09
CA SER A 726 6.81 -7.47 16.67
C SER A 726 8.15 -7.21 17.39
N PHE A 727 9.11 -6.78 16.57
CA PHE A 727 10.38 -6.08 16.90
C PHE A 727 10.18 -4.70 17.56
N HIS A 728 11.06 -4.33 18.51
CA HIS A 728 11.50 -2.95 18.76
C HIS A 728 12.89 -2.96 19.42
N GLN A 729 13.90 -2.35 18.79
CA GLN A 729 15.10 -1.91 19.50
C GLN A 729 15.77 -0.74 18.78
N TYR A 730 15.89 0.38 19.50
CA TYR A 730 16.99 1.33 19.35
C TYR A 730 17.62 1.48 20.73
N GLU A 731 18.68 0.71 20.99
CA GLU A 731 19.53 0.92 22.16
C GLU A 731 20.99 0.87 21.70
N GLU A 732 21.67 2.00 21.86
CA GLU A 732 22.95 2.32 21.22
C GLU A 732 24.15 1.48 21.69
N LYS A 733 23.95 0.56 22.65
CA LYS A 733 25.02 -0.26 23.26
C LYS A 733 24.54 -1.64 23.77
N ALA A 734 24.14 -2.56 22.89
CA ALA A 734 24.15 -3.99 23.22
C ALA A 734 24.21 -4.94 22.01
N THR A 735 25.08 -5.93 22.08
CA THR A 735 25.24 -7.02 21.10
C THR A 735 24.21 -8.14 21.30
N LYS A 736 22.90 -7.84 21.21
CA LYS A 736 21.83 -8.83 21.41
C LYS A 736 20.81 -8.84 20.25
N PRO A 737 20.27 -10.02 19.86
CA PRO A 737 19.17 -10.09 18.90
C PRO A 737 17.89 -9.42 19.41
N PRO A 738 17.02 -8.95 18.51
CA PRO A 738 15.87 -8.12 18.85
C PRO A 738 14.63 -8.92 19.31
N PRO A 739 13.59 -8.25 19.83
CA PRO A 739 12.48 -8.91 20.52
C PRO A 739 11.24 -9.30 19.68
N PHE A 740 10.60 -10.45 19.98
CA PHE A 740 9.41 -10.98 19.25
C PHE A 740 8.56 -12.00 20.11
N LEU A 741 7.24 -12.24 19.85
CA LEU A 741 6.27 -13.13 20.60
C LEU A 741 5.11 -13.76 19.72
N VAL A 742 3.78 -13.42 19.77
CA VAL A 742 2.58 -14.13 19.18
C VAL A 742 1.43 -13.30 18.47
N MET A 743 0.98 -13.54 17.19
CA MET A 743 0.19 -12.58 16.34
C MET A 743 -1.25 -12.29 16.82
N PHE A 744 -2.07 -13.32 17.01
CA PHE A 744 -3.44 -13.08 17.48
C PHE A 744 -3.42 -12.51 18.90
N THR A 745 -2.51 -12.96 19.76
CA THR A 745 -2.38 -12.39 21.11
C THR A 745 -1.80 -10.98 21.11
N PHE A 746 -0.96 -10.60 20.15
CA PHE A 746 -0.57 -9.20 19.93
C PHE A 746 -1.80 -8.34 19.69
N LEU A 747 -2.65 -8.76 18.75
CA LEU A 747 -3.87 -8.02 18.39
C LEU A 747 -4.91 -7.98 19.53
N GLN A 748 -4.91 -8.98 20.40
CA GLN A 748 -5.75 -9.03 21.61
C GLN A 748 -5.20 -8.14 22.74
N HIS A 749 -3.88 -8.01 22.88
CA HIS A 749 -3.22 -7.34 24.02
C HIS A 749 -2.58 -5.99 23.67
N SER A 750 -2.58 -5.59 22.40
CA SER A 750 -1.98 -4.35 21.93
C SER A 750 -2.90 -3.68 20.92
N ASP A 751 -3.45 -2.55 21.33
CA ASP A 751 -4.28 -1.68 20.49
C ASP A 751 -4.08 -0.22 20.93
N PRO A 752 -4.12 0.77 20.01
CA PRO A 752 -3.91 2.18 20.38
C PRO A 752 -4.97 2.77 21.32
N THR A 753 -6.12 2.10 21.47
CA THR A 753 -7.27 2.59 22.25
C THR A 753 -7.44 1.93 23.62
N VAL A 754 -6.61 0.93 23.96
CA VAL A 754 -6.63 0.28 25.28
C VAL A 754 -5.54 0.84 26.21
N PRO A 755 -5.86 1.08 27.50
CA PRO A 755 -4.92 1.61 28.48
C PRO A 755 -4.01 0.52 29.07
N HIS A 756 -2.87 0.95 29.58
CA HIS A 756 -2.03 0.21 30.53
C HIS A 756 -1.99 0.98 31.84
N TYR A 757 -1.89 0.26 32.97
CA TYR A 757 -2.06 0.83 34.30
C TYR A 757 -0.81 0.66 35.15
N ARG A 758 -0.60 1.63 36.04
CA ARG A 758 0.42 1.60 37.09
C ARG A 758 -0.20 1.63 38.49
N LYS A 759 0.58 1.21 39.48
CA LYS A 759 0.35 1.42 40.93
C LYS A 759 -1.11 1.12 41.33
N GLY A 760 -1.79 2.09 41.96
CA GLY A 760 -3.17 1.96 42.45
C GLY A 760 -4.27 2.12 41.40
N ALA A 761 -3.94 2.48 40.15
CA ALA A 761 -4.92 2.54 39.08
C ALA A 761 -5.21 1.17 38.46
N TRP A 762 -4.28 0.22 38.57
CA TRP A 762 -4.50 -1.16 38.12
C TRP A 762 -5.47 -1.91 39.03
N SER A 763 -6.36 -2.69 38.41
CA SER A 763 -7.07 -3.80 39.05
C SER A 763 -7.16 -4.95 38.06
N PHE A 764 -7.35 -6.19 38.53
CA PHE A 764 -7.51 -7.34 37.63
C PHE A 764 -8.63 -7.12 36.61
N LEU A 765 -9.76 -6.56 37.05
CA LEU A 765 -10.88 -6.20 36.19
C LEU A 765 -10.46 -5.23 35.08
N ARG A 766 -9.77 -4.13 35.43
CA ARG A 766 -9.30 -3.13 34.47
C ARG A 766 -8.28 -3.70 33.49
N GLY A 767 -7.41 -4.59 33.96
CA GLY A 767 -6.48 -5.35 33.14
C GLY A 767 -7.20 -6.23 32.12
N ALA A 768 -8.09 -7.11 32.59
CA ALA A 768 -8.87 -8.04 31.77
C ALA A 768 -9.75 -7.32 30.74
N THR A 769 -10.41 -6.21 31.11
CA THR A 769 -11.16 -5.38 30.15
C THR A 769 -10.28 -4.74 29.08
N SER A 770 -8.97 -4.56 29.31
CA SER A 770 -8.07 -3.85 28.37
C SER A 770 -7.49 -4.77 27.28
N THR A 771 -8.09 -5.94 27.08
CA THR A 771 -7.88 -6.77 25.89
C THR A 771 -8.94 -6.49 24.83
N VAL A 772 -8.74 -6.92 23.58
CA VAL A 772 -9.64 -6.64 22.45
C VAL A 772 -10.09 -7.93 21.75
N ASP A 773 -11.40 -8.14 21.66
CA ASP A 773 -12.01 -9.24 20.92
C ASP A 773 -12.12 -8.90 19.42
N ARG A 774 -11.79 -9.86 18.55
CA ARG A 774 -11.69 -9.63 17.09
C ARG A 774 -12.22 -10.81 16.26
N PRO A 775 -12.89 -10.58 15.12
CA PRO A 775 -13.35 -11.62 14.21
C PRO A 775 -12.21 -12.16 13.32
N LEU A 776 -11.12 -12.67 13.92
CA LEU A 776 -9.93 -13.10 13.17
C LEU A 776 -10.28 -14.20 12.16
N MET A 777 -10.18 -13.88 10.86
CA MET A 777 -10.56 -14.76 9.75
C MET A 777 -12.03 -15.27 9.81
N GLY A 778 -12.91 -14.58 10.54
CA GLY A 778 -14.31 -14.96 10.71
C GLY A 778 -14.50 -16.41 11.13
N TRP A 779 -15.34 -17.15 10.38
CA TRP A 779 -15.66 -18.55 10.68
C TRP A 779 -14.42 -19.47 10.72
N ILE A 780 -13.38 -19.20 9.91
CA ILE A 780 -12.16 -20.01 9.86
C ILE A 780 -11.44 -19.94 11.21
N GLY A 781 -11.28 -18.73 11.77
CA GLY A 781 -10.67 -18.56 13.09
C GLY A 781 -11.53 -19.10 14.22
N ARG A 782 -12.86 -18.98 14.16
CA ARG A 782 -13.75 -19.65 15.13
C ARG A 782 -13.58 -21.18 15.11
N PHE A 783 -13.49 -21.78 13.92
CA PHE A 783 -13.43 -23.23 13.75
C PHE A 783 -12.06 -23.84 14.11
N PHE A 784 -10.96 -23.22 13.65
CA PHE A 784 -9.60 -23.73 13.86
C PHE A 784 -8.93 -23.21 15.13
N PHE A 785 -9.16 -21.95 15.54
CA PHE A 785 -8.53 -21.36 16.73
C PHE A 785 -9.42 -21.42 17.98
N HIS A 786 -10.46 -22.28 17.97
CA HIS A 786 -11.25 -22.61 19.15
C HIS A 786 -11.81 -21.37 19.88
N ASN A 787 -12.39 -20.43 19.11
CA ASN A 787 -12.93 -19.15 19.59
C ASN A 787 -11.95 -18.17 20.29
N ILE A 788 -10.71 -18.53 20.62
CA ILE A 788 -9.83 -17.72 21.50
C ILE A 788 -9.68 -16.27 21.02
N CYS A 789 -9.65 -16.04 19.70
CA CYS A 789 -9.51 -14.72 19.08
C CYS A 789 -10.77 -13.83 19.19
N HIS A 790 -11.94 -14.47 19.30
CA HIS A 790 -13.25 -13.84 19.22
C HIS A 790 -13.88 -13.57 20.60
N ASP A 791 -13.40 -14.27 21.63
CA ASP A 791 -14.02 -14.41 22.95
C ASP A 791 -12.93 -14.31 24.05
N HIS A 792 -11.92 -13.46 23.84
CA HIS A 792 -10.71 -13.35 24.65
C HIS A 792 -10.90 -12.55 25.94
N ILE A 793 -11.73 -11.51 25.93
CA ILE A 793 -12.11 -10.79 27.15
C ILE A 793 -12.81 -11.78 28.11
N ALA A 794 -13.71 -12.62 27.59
CA ALA A 794 -14.34 -13.69 28.34
C ALA A 794 -13.32 -14.72 28.85
N HIS A 795 -12.34 -15.10 28.02
CA HIS A 795 -11.22 -15.96 28.43
C HIS A 795 -10.45 -15.37 29.61
N HIS A 796 -10.11 -14.07 29.62
CA HIS A 796 -9.42 -13.44 30.75
C HIS A 796 -10.21 -13.46 32.05
N PHE A 797 -11.52 -13.20 32.01
CA PHE A 797 -12.37 -13.27 33.22
C PHE A 797 -12.61 -14.70 33.71
N PHE A 798 -12.66 -15.68 32.80
CA PHE A 798 -13.06 -17.06 33.09
C PHE A 798 -12.07 -18.09 32.54
N ILE A 799 -10.78 -17.94 32.83
CA ILE A 799 -9.69 -18.78 32.25
C ILE A 799 -9.91 -20.30 32.33
N SER A 800 -10.64 -20.79 33.35
CA SER A 800 -10.93 -22.23 33.53
C SER A 800 -12.27 -22.68 32.94
N ALA A 801 -13.04 -21.78 32.31
CA ALA A 801 -14.25 -22.11 31.57
C ALA A 801 -13.87 -22.65 30.17
N PRO A 802 -14.60 -23.64 29.63
CA PRO A 802 -14.25 -24.21 28.32
C PRO A 802 -14.52 -23.24 27.16
N PHE A 803 -13.58 -23.14 26.22
CA PHE A 803 -13.69 -22.27 25.03
C PHE A 803 -14.97 -22.47 24.19
N TYR A 804 -15.56 -23.68 24.20
CA TYR A 804 -16.80 -23.96 23.48
C TYR A 804 -18.04 -23.32 24.11
N ASN A 805 -17.95 -22.90 25.38
CA ASN A 805 -18.93 -22.02 26.03
C ASN A 805 -18.57 -20.53 25.90
N GLY A 806 -17.35 -20.20 25.45
CA GLY A 806 -16.83 -18.84 25.26
C GLY A 806 -17.84 -17.86 24.64
N PRO A 807 -18.42 -18.14 23.46
CA PRO A 807 -19.42 -17.25 22.84
C PRO A 807 -20.61 -16.91 23.74
N LYS A 808 -21.12 -17.88 24.53
CA LYS A 808 -22.24 -17.65 25.46
C LYS A 808 -21.83 -16.83 26.68
N ILE A 809 -20.58 -16.98 27.13
CA ILE A 809 -19.99 -16.19 28.22
C ILE A 809 -19.75 -14.75 27.73
N THR A 810 -19.24 -14.57 26.51
CA THR A 810 -19.05 -13.27 25.86
C THR A 810 -20.36 -12.48 25.75
N GLU A 811 -21.43 -13.09 25.25
CA GLU A 811 -22.74 -12.43 25.18
C GLU A 811 -23.28 -12.04 26.57
N ALA A 812 -23.06 -12.87 27.59
CA ALA A 812 -23.44 -12.54 28.96
C ALA A 812 -22.66 -11.35 29.52
N ILE A 813 -21.33 -11.28 29.34
CA ILE A 813 -20.52 -10.17 29.86
C ILE A 813 -20.70 -8.86 29.06
N LYS A 814 -20.99 -8.93 27.76
CA LYS A 814 -21.30 -7.75 26.93
C LYS A 814 -22.45 -6.93 27.53
N GLY A 815 -23.49 -7.60 28.03
CA GLY A 815 -24.65 -6.94 28.65
C GLY A 815 -24.31 -6.12 29.90
N VAL A 816 -23.23 -6.47 30.61
CA VAL A 816 -22.77 -5.76 31.82
C VAL A 816 -21.68 -4.74 31.51
N LEU A 817 -20.69 -5.11 30.69
CA LEU A 817 -19.56 -4.25 30.31
C LEU A 817 -19.99 -3.08 29.42
N LYS A 818 -20.96 -3.28 28.50
CA LYS A 818 -21.50 -2.24 27.61
C LYS A 818 -20.37 -1.47 26.91
N ASP A 819 -20.25 -0.17 27.17
CA ASP A 819 -19.23 0.73 26.64
C ASP A 819 -17.78 0.34 26.99
N ASP A 820 -17.57 -0.44 28.05
CA ASP A 820 -16.26 -0.94 28.48
C ASP A 820 -15.86 -2.27 27.78
N TYR A 821 -16.73 -2.84 26.94
CA TYR A 821 -16.41 -4.02 26.13
C TYR A 821 -15.62 -3.63 24.88
N ASN A 822 -14.37 -4.09 24.77
CA ASN A 822 -13.45 -3.73 23.71
C ASN A 822 -13.55 -4.70 22.51
N TYR A 823 -14.33 -4.31 21.50
CA TYR A 823 -14.43 -5.03 20.23
C TYR A 823 -13.73 -4.28 19.08
N ASP A 824 -13.17 -5.02 18.12
CA ASP A 824 -12.66 -4.45 16.88
C ASP A 824 -12.74 -5.42 15.69
N SER A 825 -13.67 -5.13 14.79
CA SER A 825 -13.97 -5.85 13.55
C SER A 825 -13.08 -5.46 12.36
N THR A 826 -12.11 -4.55 12.55
CA THR A 826 -11.14 -4.15 11.52
C THR A 826 -10.44 -5.36 10.90
N PRO A 827 -10.32 -5.47 9.55
CA PRO A 827 -9.65 -6.58 8.89
C PRO A 827 -8.26 -6.87 9.48
N SER A 828 -8.01 -8.10 9.89
CA SER A 828 -6.97 -8.38 10.90
C SER A 828 -5.55 -8.06 10.47
N PHE A 829 -5.22 -8.17 9.17
CA PHE A 829 -3.91 -7.75 8.65
C PHE A 829 -3.74 -6.22 8.60
N TYR A 830 -4.82 -5.47 8.42
CA TYR A 830 -4.81 -4.00 8.52
C TYR A 830 -4.72 -3.55 9.98
N ALA A 831 -5.51 -4.17 10.88
CA ALA A 831 -5.38 -3.99 12.32
C ALA A 831 -3.95 -4.28 12.80
N LEU A 832 -3.31 -5.32 12.26
CA LEU A 832 -1.92 -5.66 12.57
C LEU A 832 -0.95 -4.56 12.15
N TYR A 833 -1.04 -4.09 10.91
CA TYR A 833 -0.23 -2.97 10.43
C TYR A 833 -0.46 -1.68 11.24
N ARG A 834 -1.70 -1.41 11.64
CA ARG A 834 -2.06 -0.30 12.54
C ARG A 834 -1.39 -0.45 13.90
N THR A 835 -1.53 -1.59 14.56
CA THR A 835 -0.89 -1.85 15.86
C THR A 835 0.64 -1.70 15.76
N PHE A 836 1.28 -2.22 14.70
CA PHE A 836 2.72 -2.02 14.46
C PHE A 836 3.17 -0.56 14.31
N SER A 837 2.31 0.30 13.74
CA SER A 837 2.65 1.70 13.44
C SER A 837 2.20 2.68 14.51
N GLN A 838 1.31 2.27 15.41
CA GLN A 838 0.71 3.12 16.46
C GLN A 838 1.05 2.67 17.89
N CYS A 839 1.43 1.41 18.13
CA CYS A 839 1.83 0.89 19.43
C CYS A 839 3.35 0.82 19.58
N LEU A 840 4.01 1.98 19.71
CA LEU A 840 5.48 2.06 19.76
C LEU A 840 6.02 2.16 21.19
N PHE A 841 5.51 3.11 21.98
CA PHE A 841 5.95 3.34 23.36
C PHE A 841 4.81 3.91 24.22
N VAL A 842 5.03 4.01 25.53
CA VAL A 842 4.17 4.74 26.48
C VAL A 842 5.01 5.75 27.29
N GLU A 843 4.39 6.77 27.86
CA GLU A 843 5.11 7.72 28.74
C GLU A 843 5.65 7.06 30.00
N ASP A 844 6.79 7.54 30.52
CA ASP A 844 7.39 7.02 31.77
C ASP A 844 6.50 7.30 32.99
N GLU A 845 5.80 8.45 33.00
CA GLU A 845 4.89 8.86 34.07
C GLU A 845 3.41 8.63 33.73
N GLY A 846 2.52 8.93 34.69
CA GLY A 846 1.08 8.69 34.59
C GLY A 846 0.63 7.33 35.13
N ASP A 847 -0.49 7.32 35.85
CA ASP A 847 -1.06 6.08 36.44
C ASP A 847 -1.88 5.27 35.42
N ILE A 848 -2.34 5.90 34.34
CA ILE A 848 -3.04 5.28 33.20
C ILE A 848 -2.41 5.85 31.94
N VAL A 849 -1.84 5.00 31.09
CA VAL A 849 -1.12 5.40 29.88
C VAL A 849 -1.60 4.66 28.65
N PHE A 850 -1.50 5.32 27.49
CA PHE A 850 -1.85 4.76 26.18
C PHE A 850 -0.62 4.66 25.30
N TYR A 851 -0.65 3.71 24.38
CA TYR A 851 0.33 3.60 23.31
C TYR A 851 0.38 4.87 22.45
N LYS A 852 1.60 5.36 22.23
CA LYS A 852 1.91 6.50 21.36
C LYS A 852 2.55 6.02 20.05
N ASN A 853 2.16 6.69 18.97
CA ASN A 853 2.66 6.47 17.61
C ASN A 853 3.99 7.22 17.35
N LYS A 854 4.50 7.18 16.12
CA LYS A 854 5.73 7.88 15.72
C LYS A 854 5.67 9.42 15.68
N ASP A 855 4.50 10.02 15.88
CA ASP A 855 4.35 11.45 16.13
C ASP A 855 4.38 11.81 17.63
N GLY A 856 4.46 10.81 18.53
CA GLY A 856 4.25 10.98 19.97
C GLY A 856 2.77 11.11 20.38
N VAL A 857 1.83 10.77 19.50
CA VAL A 857 0.39 10.93 19.74
C VAL A 857 -0.26 9.62 20.18
N ALA A 858 -1.04 9.68 21.25
CA ALA A 858 -1.80 8.55 21.77
C ALA A 858 -3.06 8.29 20.93
N GLY A 859 -3.45 7.02 20.79
CA GLY A 859 -4.69 6.65 20.08
C GLY A 859 -5.97 7.10 20.78
N ARG A 860 -5.93 7.30 22.11
CA ARG A 860 -7.04 7.72 22.97
C ARG A 860 -6.49 8.51 24.18
N THR A 861 -7.27 9.42 24.74
CA THR A 861 -6.88 10.28 25.88
C THR A 861 -7.83 10.15 27.07
N LEU A 862 -7.45 10.68 28.24
CA LEU A 862 -8.27 10.62 29.47
C LEU A 862 -9.33 11.73 29.47
N ALA A 863 -10.51 11.44 30.05
CA ALA A 863 -11.62 12.41 30.10
C ALA A 863 -11.29 13.72 30.85
N ILE A 864 -10.37 13.68 31.82
CA ILE A 864 -10.01 14.84 32.66
C ILE A 864 -9.18 15.88 31.88
N GLU A 865 -8.45 15.48 30.84
CA GLU A 865 -7.58 16.36 30.06
C GLU A 865 -8.36 17.31 29.12
N GLN A 866 -9.65 17.04 28.86
CA GLN A 866 -10.44 17.82 27.92
C GLN A 866 -10.85 19.22 28.41
N GLU A 867 -10.85 19.50 29.71
CA GLU A 867 -11.19 20.85 30.21
C GLU A 867 -10.06 21.87 29.99
N GLN A 868 -8.79 21.43 29.97
CA GLN A 868 -7.65 22.32 29.67
C GLN A 868 -7.38 22.49 28.16
N PHE A 869 -7.83 21.56 27.30
CA PHE A 869 -7.50 21.57 25.87
C PHE A 869 -8.36 22.49 24.98
N LYS A 870 -9.28 23.29 25.54
CA LYS A 870 -10.17 24.19 24.76
C LYS A 870 -9.48 25.40 24.09
N GLN A 871 -8.16 25.54 24.16
CA GLN A 871 -7.39 26.56 23.43
C GLN A 871 -6.17 25.97 22.68
N SER A 872 -6.40 25.17 21.64
CA SER A 872 -5.35 24.78 20.68
C SER A 872 -5.91 24.43 19.30
N PRO A 873 -5.72 25.28 18.26
CA PRO A 873 -6.13 24.96 16.88
C PRO A 873 -5.25 23.88 16.19
N LEU A 874 -4.32 23.28 16.92
CA LEU A 874 -3.12 22.63 16.37
C LEU A 874 -3.33 21.14 16.03
N LEU A 875 -4.38 20.50 16.57
CA LEU A 875 -4.58 19.05 16.49
C LEU A 875 -5.16 18.54 15.16
N ARG A 876 -5.70 19.42 14.30
CA ARG A 876 -6.44 19.01 13.08
C ARG A 876 -5.56 18.67 11.86
N ASN A 877 -4.23 18.81 11.98
CA ASN A 877 -3.29 18.80 10.84
C ASN A 877 -2.25 17.64 10.86
N MET A 878 -2.49 16.58 11.65
CA MET A 878 -1.54 15.47 11.84
C MET A 878 -2.01 14.16 11.19
N LEU A 879 -1.99 14.11 9.86
CA LEU A 879 -2.06 12.85 9.09
C LEU A 879 -0.94 12.81 8.03
N PHE A 880 -0.35 11.62 7.89
CA PHE A 880 0.98 11.41 7.28
C PHE A 880 1.05 11.61 5.76
N GLY A 881 2.17 12.16 5.28
CA GLY A 881 2.56 11.94 3.87
C GLY A 881 3.57 12.90 3.23
N ALA A 882 3.80 14.09 3.80
CA ALA A 882 4.44 15.21 3.09
C ALA A 882 5.81 15.69 3.64
N ALA A 883 6.39 15.02 4.65
CA ALA A 883 7.57 15.55 5.37
C ALA A 883 8.84 15.66 4.52
N LEU A 884 9.07 14.75 3.57
CA LEU A 884 10.24 14.77 2.67
C LEU A 884 10.31 15.99 1.72
N PHE A 885 9.23 16.78 1.62
CA PHE A 885 9.16 17.97 0.76
C PHE A 885 8.48 19.17 1.44
N ARG A 886 8.33 19.16 2.77
CA ARG A 886 7.79 20.32 3.51
C ARG A 886 8.90 21.13 4.15
N ASN A 887 8.83 22.44 3.93
CA ASN A 887 9.58 23.43 4.68
C ASN A 887 9.50 23.18 6.19
N GLY A 888 10.64 23.27 6.88
CA GLY A 888 10.67 23.20 8.34
C GLY A 888 9.86 24.34 8.99
N PRO A 889 9.39 24.18 10.24
CA PRO A 889 8.56 25.18 10.91
C PRO A 889 9.26 26.54 11.06
N GLU A 890 10.59 26.58 11.18
CA GLU A 890 11.36 27.83 11.16
C GLU A 890 11.31 28.54 9.80
N TYR A 891 11.37 27.79 8.69
CA TYR A 891 11.25 28.35 7.35
C TYR A 891 9.83 28.86 7.09
N GLU A 892 8.81 28.11 7.49
CA GLU A 892 7.41 28.54 7.47
C GLU A 892 7.15 29.77 8.34
N ALA A 893 7.77 29.87 9.52
CA ALA A 893 7.73 31.07 10.35
C ALA A 893 8.48 32.25 9.72
N ARG A 894 9.57 32.00 8.99
CA ARG A 894 10.34 33.00 8.24
C ARG A 894 9.57 33.53 7.03
N LEU A 895 8.83 32.69 6.32
CA LEU A 895 7.91 33.09 5.23
C LEU A 895 6.76 33.97 5.72
N ARG A 896 6.33 33.78 6.98
CA ARG A 896 5.21 34.54 7.60
C ARG A 896 5.64 35.86 8.25
N LYS A 897 6.95 36.07 8.46
CA LYS A 897 7.46 37.36 8.96
C LYS A 897 7.65 38.34 7.78
N PRO A 898 7.11 39.56 7.85
CA PRO A 898 7.45 40.61 6.90
C PRO A 898 8.97 40.84 6.87
N PHE A 899 9.58 40.77 5.70
CA PHE A 899 11.00 41.06 5.58
C PHE A 899 11.26 42.56 5.78
N SER A 900 12.26 42.88 6.59
CA SER A 900 12.80 44.23 6.74
C SER A 900 14.33 44.13 6.63
N PRO A 901 15.01 45.01 5.86
CA PRO A 901 16.45 44.97 5.75
C PRO A 901 17.14 45.07 7.13
N PRO A 902 18.05 44.14 7.48
CA PRO A 902 18.70 44.17 8.78
C PRO A 902 19.63 45.38 8.88
N ASN A 903 19.40 46.25 9.87
CA ASN A 903 20.27 47.40 10.15
C ASN A 903 21.54 46.96 10.92
N ILE A 904 22.36 46.15 10.27
CA ILE A 904 23.57 45.53 10.83
C ILE A 904 24.74 45.75 9.88
N THR A 905 25.89 46.20 10.40
CA THR A 905 27.09 46.40 9.58
C THR A 905 27.98 45.16 9.55
N MET A 906 28.78 45.00 8.49
CA MET A 906 29.83 43.96 8.46
C MET A 906 30.85 44.08 9.59
N LYS A 907 31.04 45.28 10.16
CA LYS A 907 31.88 45.48 11.36
C LYS A 907 31.20 44.87 12.60
N THR A 908 29.89 45.03 12.75
CA THR A 908 29.10 44.40 13.82
C THR A 908 29.21 42.88 13.78
N ILE A 909 29.02 42.28 12.59
CA ILE A 909 29.12 40.82 12.41
C ILE A 909 30.54 40.32 12.70
N ARG A 910 31.58 40.97 12.16
CA ARG A 910 32.98 40.58 12.43
C ARG A 910 33.39 40.71 13.90
N ASN A 911 32.80 41.66 14.63
CA ASN A 911 33.06 41.83 16.07
C ASN A 911 32.34 40.77 16.92
N ALA A 912 31.25 40.16 16.41
CA ALA A 912 30.49 39.13 17.12
C ALA A 912 31.13 37.72 17.00
N VAL A 913 32.07 37.52 16.07
CA VAL A 913 32.80 36.26 15.91
C VAL A 913 34.12 36.33 16.71
N PRO A 914 34.36 35.41 17.67
CA PRO A 914 35.63 35.35 18.39
C PRO A 914 36.82 35.18 17.45
N LYS A 915 37.89 35.96 17.66
CA LYS A 915 39.02 36.06 16.70
C LYS A 915 39.80 34.76 16.58
N GLU A 916 39.82 33.96 17.63
CA GLU A 916 40.39 32.62 17.70
C GLU A 916 39.72 31.64 16.70
N LEU A 917 38.42 31.80 16.41
CA LEU A 917 37.71 30.98 15.41
C LEU A 917 38.04 31.37 13.96
N LEU A 918 38.65 32.55 13.77
CA LEU A 918 39.13 33.01 12.46
C LEU A 918 40.61 32.62 12.21
N ARG A 919 41.28 32.00 13.19
CA ARG A 919 42.65 31.50 13.03
C ARG A 919 42.63 30.17 12.27
N LYS A 920 43.43 30.09 11.22
CA LYS A 920 43.61 28.86 10.44
C LYS A 920 44.51 27.89 11.19
N ASP A 921 44.12 26.62 11.17
CA ASP A 921 44.91 25.51 11.72
C ASP A 921 45.39 24.64 10.54
N PRO A 922 46.64 24.84 10.06
CA PRO A 922 47.14 24.08 8.92
C PRO A 922 47.32 22.58 9.23
N VAL A 923 47.48 22.21 10.50
CA VAL A 923 47.61 20.80 10.91
C VAL A 923 46.24 20.12 10.80
N ARG A 924 45.19 20.75 11.32
CA ARG A 924 43.81 20.25 11.21
C ARG A 924 43.31 20.26 9.76
N ALA A 925 43.65 21.28 8.98
CA ALA A 925 43.37 21.33 7.55
C ALA A 925 44.04 20.17 6.78
N THR A 926 45.33 19.93 7.03
CA THR A 926 46.07 18.82 6.43
C THR A 926 45.51 17.47 6.88
N TYR A 927 45.14 17.33 8.16
CA TYR A 927 44.48 16.13 8.68
C TYR A 927 43.19 15.82 7.91
N TYR A 928 42.29 16.79 7.68
CA TYR A 928 41.06 16.53 6.92
C TYR A 928 41.32 16.17 5.45
N VAL A 929 42.29 16.84 4.79
CA VAL A 929 42.71 16.49 3.42
C VAL A 929 43.27 15.07 3.36
N VAL A 930 44.19 14.71 4.26
CA VAL A 930 44.77 13.36 4.32
C VAL A 930 43.70 12.32 4.68
N ARG A 931 42.82 12.61 5.64
CA ARG A 931 41.70 11.73 6.02
C ARG A 931 40.83 11.40 4.82
N ASP A 932 40.37 12.40 4.08
CA ASP A 932 39.40 12.19 2.99
C ASP A 932 40.05 11.51 1.77
N VAL A 933 41.30 11.85 1.46
CA VAL A 933 42.10 11.15 0.43
C VAL A 933 42.39 9.70 0.84
N VAL A 934 42.72 9.44 2.10
CA VAL A 934 42.97 8.07 2.61
C VAL A 934 41.68 7.25 2.62
N ILE A 935 40.55 7.78 3.09
CA ILE A 935 39.26 7.06 3.05
C ILE A 935 38.87 6.76 1.59
N THR A 936 39.00 7.75 0.70
CA THR A 936 38.75 7.60 -0.74
C THR A 936 39.65 6.53 -1.37
N GLY A 937 40.93 6.47 -0.98
CA GLY A 937 41.88 5.43 -1.42
C GLY A 937 41.59 4.05 -0.82
N LEU A 938 41.16 3.98 0.45
CA LEU A 938 40.77 2.74 1.12
C LEU A 938 39.47 2.16 0.54
N LEU A 939 38.49 3.01 0.20
CA LEU A 939 37.28 2.60 -0.50
C LEU A 939 37.58 2.11 -1.91
N TYR A 940 38.49 2.77 -2.64
CA TYR A 940 38.97 2.28 -3.94
C TYR A 940 39.70 0.93 -3.82
N TYR A 941 40.59 0.77 -2.84
CA TYR A 941 41.26 -0.50 -2.56
C TYR A 941 40.28 -1.59 -2.14
N PHE A 942 39.26 -1.25 -1.34
CA PHE A 942 38.16 -2.13 -1.00
C PHE A 942 37.40 -2.56 -2.26
N ALA A 943 37.03 -1.63 -3.16
CA ALA A 943 36.36 -1.96 -4.42
C ALA A 943 37.19 -2.88 -5.34
N TYR A 944 38.51 -2.63 -5.42
CA TYR A 944 39.45 -3.54 -6.09
C TYR A 944 39.44 -4.93 -5.44
N SER A 945 39.31 -4.99 -4.12
CA SER A 945 39.28 -6.23 -3.33
C SER A 945 37.90 -6.93 -3.29
N ILE A 946 36.78 -6.24 -3.58
CA ILE A 946 35.42 -6.83 -3.58
C ILE A 946 35.37 -8.06 -4.49
N THR A 947 35.94 -7.97 -5.70
CA THR A 947 35.85 -9.05 -6.68
C THR A 947 36.69 -10.28 -6.27
N PRO A 948 37.99 -10.18 -5.91
CA PRO A 948 38.74 -11.30 -5.33
C PRO A 948 38.08 -11.88 -4.06
N LEU A 949 37.64 -11.02 -3.13
CA LEU A 949 37.05 -11.46 -1.86
C LEU A 949 35.72 -12.20 -2.05
N ALA A 950 34.87 -11.74 -2.96
CA ALA A 950 33.60 -12.41 -3.29
C ALA A 950 33.77 -13.75 -4.02
N HIS A 951 34.90 -13.97 -4.70
CA HIS A 951 35.21 -15.24 -5.35
C HIS A 951 35.95 -16.22 -4.43
N SER A 952 36.72 -15.72 -3.45
CA SER A 952 37.41 -16.54 -2.45
C SER A 952 36.47 -17.41 -1.60
N ASP A 953 37.01 -18.46 -0.99
CA ASP A 953 36.27 -19.33 -0.08
C ASP A 953 36.26 -18.83 1.37
N PHE A 954 36.67 -17.58 1.58
CA PHE A 954 36.54 -16.83 2.85
C PHE A 954 35.10 -16.90 3.42
N TRP A 955 34.11 -16.94 2.54
CA TRP A 955 32.70 -17.13 2.87
C TRP A 955 32.32 -18.61 2.84
N GLY A 956 32.89 -19.44 3.73
CA GLY A 956 32.73 -20.90 3.72
C GLY A 956 31.29 -21.45 3.83
N PHE A 957 30.30 -20.59 4.09
CA PHE A 957 28.86 -20.90 4.09
C PHE A 957 28.14 -20.50 2.78
N VAL A 958 28.78 -19.72 1.89
CA VAL A 958 28.23 -19.25 0.61
C VAL A 958 28.78 -20.11 -0.54
N THR A 959 28.44 -21.39 -0.52
CA THR A 959 28.94 -22.39 -1.48
C THR A 959 28.28 -22.29 -2.87
N HIS A 960 27.06 -21.75 -2.94
CA HIS A 960 26.29 -21.73 -4.20
C HIS A 960 26.61 -20.46 -5.04
N PRO A 961 26.96 -20.59 -6.34
CA PRO A 961 27.41 -19.45 -7.17
C PRO A 961 26.46 -18.25 -7.24
N LYS A 962 25.14 -18.49 -7.24
CA LYS A 962 24.12 -17.42 -7.24
C LYS A 962 24.17 -16.53 -5.98
N TRP A 963 24.58 -17.08 -4.83
CA TRP A 963 24.68 -16.30 -3.60
C TRP A 963 25.98 -15.48 -3.54
N LYS A 964 27.13 -16.01 -4.02
CA LYS A 964 28.37 -15.21 -4.18
C LYS A 964 28.11 -13.97 -5.05
N THR A 965 27.37 -14.16 -6.16
CA THR A 965 26.86 -13.11 -7.06
C THR A 965 25.98 -12.05 -6.39
N PHE A 966 25.02 -12.47 -5.55
CA PHE A 966 24.10 -11.56 -4.86
C PHE A 966 24.84 -10.65 -3.89
N TRP A 967 25.72 -11.23 -3.06
CA TRP A 967 26.53 -10.46 -2.10
C TRP A 967 27.51 -9.50 -2.79
N GLN A 968 28.15 -9.92 -3.89
CA GLN A 968 29.00 -9.03 -4.70
C GLN A 968 28.22 -7.79 -5.18
N SER A 969 26.96 -7.96 -5.59
CA SER A 969 26.12 -6.85 -6.08
C SER A 969 25.78 -5.84 -4.98
N LEU A 970 25.50 -6.31 -3.76
CA LEU A 970 25.26 -5.43 -2.60
C LEU A 970 26.52 -4.66 -2.19
N LEU A 971 27.69 -5.31 -2.23
CA LEU A 971 28.97 -4.65 -1.90
C LEU A 971 29.31 -3.53 -2.90
N TRP A 972 29.02 -3.69 -4.19
CA TRP A 972 29.20 -2.63 -5.19
C TRP A 972 28.27 -1.44 -4.99
N LEU A 973 26.99 -1.68 -4.66
CA LEU A 973 26.03 -0.60 -4.35
C LEU A 973 26.46 0.20 -3.10
N ALA A 974 26.93 -0.51 -2.06
CA ALA A 974 27.47 0.13 -0.85
C ALA A 974 28.73 0.98 -1.16
N TYR A 975 29.65 0.46 -1.99
CA TYR A 975 30.82 1.21 -2.43
C TYR A 975 30.45 2.49 -3.18
N TRP A 976 29.56 2.44 -4.17
CA TRP A 976 29.18 3.64 -4.95
C TRP A 976 28.62 4.76 -4.08
N TRP A 977 27.77 4.42 -3.11
CA TRP A 977 27.21 5.39 -2.17
C TRP A 977 28.27 6.00 -1.24
N LEU A 978 29.12 5.16 -0.63
CA LEU A 978 30.20 5.62 0.25
C LEU A 978 31.25 6.46 -0.48
N GLN A 979 31.62 6.07 -1.71
CA GLN A 979 32.57 6.80 -2.55
C GLN A 979 32.02 8.17 -2.98
N GLY A 980 30.72 8.26 -3.29
CA GLY A 980 30.07 9.53 -3.62
C GLY A 980 30.07 10.51 -2.45
N LEU A 981 29.79 10.03 -1.23
CA LEU A 981 29.85 10.85 -0.01
C LEU A 981 31.25 11.40 0.27
N THR A 982 32.29 10.59 0.12
CA THR A 982 33.68 11.04 0.33
C THR A 982 34.15 11.98 -0.77
N GLY A 983 33.72 11.76 -2.01
CA GLY A 983 33.93 12.69 -3.13
C GLY A 983 33.34 14.08 -2.87
N ALA A 984 32.16 14.17 -2.29
CA ALA A 984 31.58 15.45 -1.87
C ALA A 984 32.41 16.15 -0.78
N GLY A 985 32.96 15.41 0.19
CA GLY A 985 33.91 15.95 1.17
C GLY A 985 35.18 16.53 0.53
N VAL A 986 35.76 15.80 -0.42
CA VAL A 986 36.91 16.27 -1.24
C VAL A 986 36.57 17.53 -2.02
N PHE A 987 35.36 17.65 -2.58
CA PHE A 987 34.90 18.86 -3.26
C PHE A 987 34.86 20.07 -2.30
N CYS A 988 34.30 19.91 -1.10
CA CYS A 988 34.24 20.96 -0.08
C CYS A 988 35.64 21.43 0.36
N LEU A 989 36.59 20.52 0.54
CA LEU A 989 37.98 20.88 0.87
C LEU A 989 38.67 21.64 -0.29
N GLY A 990 38.42 21.24 -1.54
CA GLY A 990 38.86 22.01 -2.71
C GLY A 990 38.19 23.38 -2.83
N HIS A 991 36.93 23.51 -2.43
CA HIS A 991 36.19 24.76 -2.39
C HIS A 991 36.77 25.75 -1.37
N ASP A 992 37.09 25.29 -0.16
CA ASP A 992 37.75 26.09 0.88
C ASP A 992 39.18 26.50 0.48
N ALA A 993 39.89 25.61 -0.23
CA ALA A 993 41.16 25.97 -0.86
C ALA A 993 40.97 27.04 -1.97
N GLY A 994 39.84 27.04 -2.68
CA GLY A 994 39.43 28.09 -3.62
C GLY A 994 39.27 29.46 -2.96
N HIS A 995 38.56 29.52 -1.83
CA HIS A 995 38.46 30.73 -0.99
C HIS A 995 39.77 31.12 -0.31
N GLY A 996 40.72 30.19 -0.25
CA GLY A 996 41.95 30.32 0.50
C GLY A 996 41.71 30.34 2.01
N SER A 997 40.62 29.72 2.50
CA SER A 997 40.33 29.55 3.93
C SER A 997 41.14 28.39 4.55
N LEU A 998 41.42 27.34 3.76
CA LEU A 998 42.02 26.09 4.23
C LEU A 998 43.46 26.24 4.78
N TYR A 999 44.33 27.01 4.11
CA TYR A 999 45.71 27.28 4.55
C TYR A 999 46.02 28.77 4.65
N GLU A 1000 47.07 29.15 5.39
CA GLU A 1000 47.59 30.52 5.38
C GLU A 1000 48.25 30.88 4.05
N SER A 1001 49.05 29.97 3.48
CA SER A 1001 49.73 30.15 2.20
C SER A 1001 48.76 30.05 1.01
N ARG A 1002 48.61 31.14 0.24
CA ARG A 1002 47.83 31.12 -1.02
C ARG A 1002 48.36 30.10 -2.03
N LYS A 1003 49.69 29.89 -2.09
CA LYS A 1003 50.30 28.88 -2.96
C LYS A 1003 49.88 27.45 -2.56
N MET A 1004 49.85 27.16 -1.25
CA MET A 1004 49.39 25.86 -0.74
C MET A 1004 47.91 25.63 -1.05
N ASN A 1005 47.07 26.64 -0.82
CA ASN A 1005 45.65 26.58 -1.20
C ASN A 1005 45.46 26.32 -2.71
N HIS A 1006 46.19 27.02 -3.58
CA HIS A 1006 46.09 26.79 -5.02
C HIS A 1006 46.53 25.37 -5.42
N PHE A 1007 47.59 24.86 -4.81
CA PHE A 1007 48.13 23.52 -5.10
C PHE A 1007 47.16 22.42 -4.62
N VAL A 1008 46.72 22.47 -3.36
CA VAL A 1008 45.79 21.48 -2.80
C VAL A 1008 44.44 21.55 -3.50
N GLY A 1009 43.89 22.76 -3.71
CA GLY A 1009 42.63 22.95 -4.42
C GLY A 1009 42.68 22.40 -5.86
N PHE A 1010 43.77 22.67 -6.59
CA PHE A 1010 43.98 22.11 -7.92
C PHE A 1010 43.98 20.58 -7.91
N LEU A 1011 44.69 19.93 -6.97
CA LEU A 1011 44.73 18.48 -6.87
C LEU A 1011 43.36 17.87 -6.54
N LEU A 1012 42.67 18.39 -5.50
CA LEU A 1012 41.40 17.84 -5.02
C LEU A 1012 40.27 18.02 -6.04
N HIS A 1013 40.19 19.16 -6.70
CA HIS A 1013 39.19 19.38 -7.76
C HIS A 1013 39.54 18.65 -9.05
N SER A 1014 40.81 18.52 -9.42
CA SER A 1014 41.22 17.73 -10.60
C SER A 1014 40.91 16.24 -10.44
N TYR A 1015 41.02 15.69 -9.21
CA TYR A 1015 40.55 14.33 -8.90
C TYR A 1015 39.05 14.13 -9.19
N LEU A 1016 38.25 15.18 -9.03
CA LEU A 1016 36.81 15.20 -9.29
C LEU A 1016 36.44 15.74 -10.69
N LEU A 1017 37.42 15.90 -11.59
CA LEU A 1017 37.25 16.48 -12.93
C LEU A 1017 36.72 17.94 -12.94
N VAL A 1018 36.84 18.65 -11.82
CA VAL A 1018 36.42 20.06 -11.68
C VAL A 1018 37.59 20.99 -12.04
N PRO A 1019 37.41 21.97 -12.96
CA PRO A 1019 38.47 22.87 -13.38
C PRO A 1019 38.72 23.97 -12.32
N PHE A 1020 39.54 23.64 -11.31
CA PHE A 1020 39.75 24.45 -10.10
C PHE A 1020 39.90 25.95 -10.34
N PHE A 1021 40.75 26.37 -11.29
CA PHE A 1021 41.05 27.80 -11.46
C PHE A 1021 39.90 28.60 -12.07
N SER A 1022 39.24 28.10 -13.11
CA SER A 1022 38.08 28.80 -13.69
C SER A 1022 36.92 28.83 -12.70
N TRP A 1023 36.62 27.68 -12.08
CA TRP A 1023 35.62 27.56 -11.01
C TRP A 1023 35.90 28.55 -9.86
N LYS A 1024 37.14 28.62 -9.38
CA LYS A 1024 37.53 29.54 -8.30
C LYS A 1024 37.29 31.00 -8.67
N PHE A 1025 37.58 31.41 -9.90
CA PHE A 1025 37.41 32.81 -10.30
C PHE A 1025 35.93 33.21 -10.38
N THR A 1026 35.07 32.42 -11.04
CA THR A 1026 33.63 32.71 -11.15
C THR A 1026 32.93 32.57 -9.80
N HIS A 1027 33.30 31.57 -8.99
CA HIS A 1027 32.78 31.40 -7.63
C HIS A 1027 33.18 32.57 -6.71
N HIS A 1028 34.39 33.12 -6.85
CA HIS A 1028 34.79 34.34 -6.14
C HIS A 1028 33.99 35.57 -6.62
N GLY A 1029 33.61 35.62 -7.90
CA GLY A 1029 32.66 36.60 -8.45
C GLY A 1029 31.29 36.50 -7.76
N HIS A 1030 30.68 35.31 -7.77
CA HIS A 1030 29.45 35.00 -7.06
C HIS A 1030 29.50 35.41 -5.57
N HIS A 1031 30.55 35.05 -4.83
CA HIS A 1031 30.68 35.41 -3.41
C HIS A 1031 30.87 36.91 -3.13
N LYS A 1032 31.34 37.70 -4.11
CA LYS A 1032 31.39 39.18 -3.99
C LYS A 1032 30.05 39.84 -4.25
N ALA A 1033 29.14 39.17 -4.96
CA ALA A 1033 27.93 39.73 -5.51
C ALA A 1033 26.68 38.88 -5.21
N THR A 1034 26.73 38.03 -4.18
CA THR A 1034 25.70 37.02 -3.89
C THR A 1034 24.31 37.64 -3.80
N GLY A 1035 23.39 37.21 -4.68
CA GLY A 1035 22.03 37.74 -4.76
C GLY A 1035 21.89 39.09 -5.48
N SER A 1036 22.94 39.60 -6.13
CA SER A 1036 22.90 40.79 -6.98
C SER A 1036 22.43 40.39 -8.39
N MET A 1037 21.19 40.76 -8.75
CA MET A 1037 20.58 40.46 -10.07
C MET A 1037 21.42 40.88 -11.29
N GLU A 1038 22.37 41.80 -11.13
CA GLU A 1038 23.22 42.38 -12.19
C GLU A 1038 24.68 41.91 -12.14
N ARG A 1039 25.12 41.27 -11.06
CA ARG A 1039 26.56 41.03 -10.77
C ARG A 1039 26.89 39.66 -10.20
N ASP A 1040 25.90 38.88 -9.80
CA ASP A 1040 26.09 37.48 -9.43
C ASP A 1040 26.40 36.67 -10.70
N GLU A 1041 27.46 35.86 -10.69
CA GLU A 1041 27.91 35.09 -11.85
C GLU A 1041 27.42 33.63 -11.84
N ALA A 1042 26.75 33.17 -10.78
CA ALA A 1042 26.39 31.76 -10.60
C ALA A 1042 24.91 31.51 -10.27
N ILE A 1043 24.27 32.36 -9.46
CA ILE A 1043 22.88 32.16 -9.00
C ILE A 1043 22.07 33.44 -9.21
N VAL A 1044 21.78 33.75 -10.47
CA VAL A 1044 20.85 34.82 -10.87
C VAL A 1044 19.45 34.23 -11.08
N PRO A 1045 18.43 34.59 -10.28
CA PRO A 1045 17.06 34.15 -10.50
C PRO A 1045 16.49 34.67 -11.83
N TYR A 1046 15.84 33.80 -12.60
CA TYR A 1046 15.10 34.22 -13.79
C TYR A 1046 13.94 35.16 -13.42
N THR A 1047 13.89 36.32 -14.08
CA THR A 1047 12.79 37.29 -13.94
C THR A 1047 11.59 36.90 -14.80
N ARG A 1048 10.41 37.50 -14.54
CA ARG A 1048 9.17 37.27 -15.30
C ARG A 1048 9.33 37.39 -16.83
N SER A 1049 10.18 38.31 -17.28
CA SER A 1049 10.43 38.55 -18.70
C SER A 1049 11.16 37.41 -19.40
N HIS A 1050 11.95 36.59 -18.69
CA HIS A 1050 12.58 35.39 -19.28
C HIS A 1050 11.56 34.33 -19.70
N PHE A 1051 10.36 34.37 -19.12
CA PHE A 1051 9.26 33.43 -19.36
C PHE A 1051 8.10 34.04 -20.15
N ASN A 1052 8.24 35.28 -20.66
CA ASN A 1052 7.15 36.05 -21.28
C ASN A 1052 5.86 36.13 -20.44
N LEU A 1053 5.98 36.08 -19.11
CA LEU A 1053 4.82 36.10 -18.20
C LEU A 1053 4.17 37.49 -18.15
N PRO A 1054 2.82 37.57 -18.12
CA PRO A 1054 2.11 38.85 -17.95
C PRO A 1054 2.40 39.50 -16.59
N ASP A 1055 1.95 40.74 -16.39
CA ASP A 1055 2.12 41.49 -15.13
C ASP A 1055 1.63 40.68 -13.92
N ALA A 1056 2.36 40.74 -12.81
CA ALA A 1056 2.06 39.98 -11.59
C ALA A 1056 0.67 40.25 -11.00
N LYS A 1057 0.07 41.41 -11.27
CA LYS A 1057 -1.30 41.76 -10.84
C LYS A 1057 -2.40 41.08 -11.66
N ILE A 1058 -2.06 40.55 -12.83
CA ILE A 1058 -3.00 40.01 -13.82
C ILE A 1058 -2.74 38.52 -14.09
N ALA A 1059 -1.50 38.06 -13.87
CA ALA A 1059 -1.09 36.67 -14.01
C ALA A 1059 -1.87 35.74 -13.05
N THR A 1060 -2.55 34.76 -13.63
CA THR A 1060 -3.34 33.74 -12.95
C THR A 1060 -2.48 32.56 -12.52
N ARG A 1061 -2.96 31.75 -11.58
CA ARG A 1061 -2.25 30.53 -11.12
C ARG A 1061 -1.90 29.57 -12.28
N ARG A 1062 -2.71 29.58 -13.33
CA ARG A 1062 -2.51 28.81 -14.56
C ARG A 1062 -1.27 29.23 -15.35
N ASP A 1063 -1.00 30.54 -15.45
CA ASP A 1063 0.15 31.06 -16.20
C ASP A 1063 1.48 30.60 -15.60
N TYR A 1064 1.49 30.25 -14.30
CA TYR A 1064 2.61 29.59 -13.64
C TYR A 1064 2.55 28.06 -13.76
N ALA A 1065 1.36 27.45 -13.71
CA ALA A 1065 1.20 26.00 -13.83
C ALA A 1065 1.66 25.45 -15.18
N GLU A 1066 1.37 26.15 -16.29
CA GLU A 1066 1.83 25.77 -17.64
C GLU A 1066 3.37 25.78 -17.78
N ILE A 1067 4.10 26.42 -16.86
CA ILE A 1067 5.57 26.52 -16.86
C ILE A 1067 6.21 25.64 -15.76
N PHE A 1068 5.57 25.49 -14.60
CA PHE A 1068 6.19 24.94 -13.38
C PHE A 1068 5.45 23.75 -12.74
N GLU A 1069 4.30 23.27 -13.24
CA GLU A 1069 3.72 22.00 -12.78
C GLU A 1069 4.46 20.80 -13.38
N GLU A 1070 5.68 20.60 -12.88
CA GLU A 1070 6.54 19.49 -13.20
C GLU A 1070 6.07 18.18 -12.55
N THR A 1071 6.61 17.08 -13.05
CA THR A 1071 6.06 15.76 -12.84
C THR A 1071 7.15 14.76 -12.44
N PRO A 1072 6.80 13.58 -11.89
CA PRO A 1072 7.79 12.72 -11.25
C PRO A 1072 8.97 12.28 -12.12
N LEU A 1073 8.85 12.15 -13.45
CA LEU A 1073 10.03 11.94 -14.31
C LEU A 1073 10.52 13.16 -15.10
N TYR A 1074 9.90 14.33 -15.01
CA TYR A 1074 10.65 15.56 -15.34
C TYR A 1074 11.58 15.93 -14.18
N MET A 1075 11.14 15.78 -12.92
CA MET A 1075 12.04 15.81 -11.76
C MET A 1075 13.07 14.66 -11.79
N LEU A 1076 12.67 13.42 -12.12
CA LEU A 1076 13.67 12.35 -12.32
C LEU A 1076 14.60 12.66 -13.50
N TYR A 1077 14.14 13.32 -14.57
CA TYR A 1077 14.99 13.75 -15.67
C TYR A 1077 15.96 14.86 -15.27
N GLN A 1078 15.55 15.85 -14.46
CA GLN A 1078 16.47 16.85 -13.88
C GLN A 1078 17.49 16.18 -12.95
N ILE A 1079 17.05 15.26 -12.09
CA ILE A 1079 17.95 14.50 -11.20
C ILE A 1079 18.91 13.63 -12.04
N LEU A 1080 18.43 12.93 -13.07
CA LEU A 1080 19.25 12.09 -13.94
C LEU A 1080 20.15 12.90 -14.89
N SER A 1081 19.77 14.12 -15.28
CA SER A 1081 20.63 15.00 -16.08
C SER A 1081 21.73 15.66 -15.24
N ILE A 1082 21.50 15.84 -13.93
CA ILE A 1082 22.56 16.12 -12.94
C ILE A 1082 23.51 14.92 -12.76
N PHE A 1083 23.09 13.69 -13.08
CA PHE A 1083 23.94 12.48 -13.11
C PHE A 1083 24.53 12.12 -14.48
N LEU A 1084 24.22 12.89 -15.54
CA LEU A 1084 24.71 12.68 -16.92
C LEU A 1084 25.67 13.78 -17.41
N LEU A 1085 25.99 14.73 -16.53
CA LEU A 1085 27.08 15.71 -16.62
C LEU A 1085 28.21 15.30 -15.66
#